data_AF-A0A176J633-F1
#
_entry.id   AF-A0A176J633-F1
#
_cell.length_a   1.000
_cell.length_b   1.000
_cell.length_c   1.000
_cell.angle_alpha   90.00
_cell.angle_beta   90.00
_cell.angle_gamma   90.00
#
_symmetry.space_group_name_H-M   'P 1'
#
loop_
_entity.id
_entity.type
_entity.pdbx_description
1 polymer ?
#
loop_
_entity_poly.entity_id
_entity_poly.type
_entity_poly.pdbx_seq_one_letter_code
_entity_poly.pdbx_strand_id
1 'polypeptide(L)'
;MRKRKIVQLAAAGTIALSTVAAANPAQGAVISKAEQAVKTAEAKVKALAPFYSSKKLETSPGFLKAYNDAKKSLAAAKSAVQSMPRSSSKTQMLNRIQYSEQTNTKAAHYIDAVKLGKQLSDMQSDYSRYFSMEVTVDSRMSFSKLNELTKAFERKIGKVSGTEVRHAFNGKYTLPAKISIEMTEYEMTQYDIQKKLQSAIDAKNEKEAEALLALLKRVEERGAKQKADLVKLFPGNQFLKESIQIIEKNMKEALQEIKEKFEDALEQIKPKPETPEKPGKAITLSLMHSNDTHANVENAPKRAAAVKEFRNEHPNALLLDAGDVFSGTLYFNEYLGQADLEFMNLMKYDAMTFGNHEFDLGTEPLAKFVEKASFPFVSANVDLSKDANLKGMFHDSVTADAKKGQIYNGIIKEIDGEKVGIFGLTTAETVSISSPGKDVAFENYINEAKTQVAELKKQGVNKIIALTHIGFQDGGGDNDVTLAKEVEGIDIIVGGHSHNKIDAPYVDTTGEEMTVITQANEYSKFLGTLNVTFDAKGKIESHNGKLLDLFAYEDKNGNTKADADEYKYQDDAETLQILNEKYKPSVVEKQKTGVGQTDVKLIGGNPAARTGETNLGDLITDGMLKKAQSVNPDTLIALQNGGGVRTTLDAGDITLSQVLTVLPFGNTLGIMELKGSEIKAALEHSLSIYPTANGAFLQASGIKYVFNAAQPAGSRITTMEVKQKDGSFNAIEMDKNYFVATNVFTAKGGDGYTMFAKAYEEGRVSEPGFTDWEIFSDYLKAKPVITAYPDARIIQSVIASEFNGTEAKPQVFPGNVMVEAADLAELKYANISGNLIIKGGTEIAAESVNVAGETIFID
;
A
#
# COMPACT_ATOMS: atom_id res chain seq x y z
N MET A 1 -12.97 17.12 -33.19
CA MET A 1 -14.03 16.42 -33.97
C MET A 1 -15.48 16.59 -33.45
N ARG A 2 -15.74 16.89 -32.17
CA ARG A 2 -17.11 16.94 -31.59
C ARG A 2 -18.06 18.05 -32.10
N LYS A 3 -17.56 19.17 -32.66
CA LYS A 3 -18.43 20.24 -33.21
C LYS A 3 -19.06 19.91 -34.57
N ARG A 4 -18.49 18.97 -35.35
CA ARG A 4 -18.98 18.64 -36.70
C ARG A 4 -20.18 17.67 -36.72
N LYS A 5 -20.30 16.75 -35.75
CA LYS A 5 -21.45 15.82 -35.66
C LYS A 5 -22.78 16.48 -35.25
N ILE A 6 -22.74 17.64 -34.58
CA ILE A 6 -23.96 18.33 -34.11
C ILE A 6 -24.69 19.07 -35.25
N VAL A 7 -23.95 19.54 -36.26
CA VAL A 7 -24.55 20.22 -37.43
C VAL A 7 -25.25 19.20 -38.36
N GLN A 8 -24.78 17.95 -38.42
CA GLN A 8 -25.39 16.89 -39.24
C GLN A 8 -26.67 16.30 -38.64
N LEU A 9 -26.82 16.25 -37.30
CA LEU A 9 -28.04 15.75 -36.65
C LEU A 9 -29.21 16.74 -36.68
N ALA A 10 -28.93 18.06 -36.71
CA ALA A 10 -29.98 19.07 -36.89
C ALA A 10 -30.60 19.05 -38.29
N ALA A 11 -29.83 18.66 -39.31
CA ALA A 11 -30.30 18.54 -40.69
C ALA A 11 -31.23 17.31 -40.88
N ALA A 12 -30.92 16.18 -40.24
CA ALA A 12 -31.70 14.94 -40.34
C ALA A 12 -33.12 15.05 -39.72
N GLY A 13 -33.28 15.80 -38.63
CA GLY A 13 -34.59 16.01 -38.00
C GLY A 13 -35.57 16.82 -38.87
N THR A 14 -35.06 17.70 -39.72
CA THR A 14 -35.89 18.56 -40.58
C THR A 14 -36.49 17.77 -41.76
N ILE A 15 -35.80 16.71 -42.20
CA ILE A 15 -36.21 15.85 -43.33
C ILE A 15 -37.28 14.82 -42.90
N ALA A 16 -37.27 14.38 -41.64
CA ALA A 16 -38.28 13.47 -41.10
C ALA A 16 -39.62 14.15 -40.74
N LEU A 17 -39.62 15.49 -40.57
CA LEU A 17 -40.81 16.27 -40.23
C LEU A 17 -41.74 16.52 -41.45
N SER A 18 -41.20 16.54 -42.66
CA SER A 18 -41.98 16.78 -43.90
C SER A 18 -42.76 15.54 -44.37
N THR A 19 -42.28 14.33 -44.09
CA THR A 19 -42.92 13.07 -44.53
C THR A 19 -44.07 12.64 -43.63
N VAL A 20 -44.00 12.89 -42.31
CA VAL A 20 -45.08 12.54 -41.36
C VAL A 20 -46.24 13.53 -41.41
N ALA A 21 -45.98 14.82 -41.67
CA ALA A 21 -47.02 15.85 -41.77
C ALA A 21 -47.95 15.65 -42.98
N ALA A 22 -47.48 14.98 -44.04
CA ALA A 22 -48.26 14.69 -45.24
C ALA A 22 -49.25 13.52 -45.07
N ALA A 23 -49.02 12.61 -44.11
CA ALA A 23 -49.84 11.41 -43.89
C ALA A 23 -50.85 11.54 -42.74
N ASN A 24 -50.57 12.38 -41.72
CA ASN A 24 -51.50 12.67 -40.62
C ASN A 24 -51.24 14.09 -40.03
N PRO A 25 -52.00 15.11 -40.45
CA PRO A 25 -51.77 16.51 -40.07
C PRO A 25 -51.80 16.77 -38.55
N ALA A 26 -52.66 16.03 -37.82
CA ALA A 26 -52.78 16.15 -36.37
C ALA A 26 -51.51 15.65 -35.64
N GLN A 27 -50.90 14.58 -36.13
CA GLN A 27 -49.67 14.02 -35.58
C GLN A 27 -48.45 14.89 -35.92
N GLY A 28 -48.41 15.49 -37.12
CA GLY A 28 -47.39 16.46 -37.52
C GLY A 28 -47.37 17.72 -36.64
N ALA A 29 -48.55 18.24 -36.28
CA ALA A 29 -48.68 19.39 -35.39
C ALA A 29 -48.14 19.13 -33.97
N VAL A 30 -48.37 17.92 -33.43
CA VAL A 30 -47.87 17.50 -32.11
C VAL A 30 -46.34 17.39 -32.10
N ILE A 31 -45.75 16.79 -33.14
CA ILE A 31 -44.28 16.66 -33.28
C ILE A 31 -43.62 18.04 -33.40
N SER A 32 -44.18 18.93 -34.23
CA SER A 32 -43.66 20.29 -34.44
C SER A 32 -43.67 21.12 -33.14
N LYS A 33 -44.76 21.02 -32.35
CA LYS A 33 -44.88 21.70 -31.06
C LYS A 33 -43.87 21.17 -30.03
N ALA A 34 -43.63 19.86 -29.98
CA ALA A 34 -42.63 19.26 -29.10
C ALA A 34 -41.20 19.67 -29.50
N GLU A 35 -40.89 19.68 -30.80
CA GLU A 35 -39.59 20.13 -31.32
C GLU A 35 -39.32 21.61 -31.00
N GLN A 36 -40.34 22.47 -31.10
CA GLN A 36 -40.23 23.88 -30.71
C GLN A 36 -39.96 24.05 -29.21
N ALA A 37 -40.59 23.23 -28.36
CA ALA A 37 -40.35 23.24 -26.92
C ALA A 37 -38.91 22.80 -26.58
N VAL A 38 -38.39 21.76 -27.25
CA VAL A 38 -37.00 21.29 -27.10
C VAL A 38 -36.01 22.38 -27.53
N LYS A 39 -36.18 23.00 -28.70
CA LYS A 39 -35.33 24.09 -29.17
C LYS A 39 -35.34 25.29 -28.22
N THR A 40 -36.50 25.62 -27.65
CA THR A 40 -36.63 26.69 -26.65
C THR A 40 -35.85 26.36 -25.38
N ALA A 41 -35.94 25.12 -24.90
CA ALA A 41 -35.20 24.67 -23.73
C ALA A 41 -33.68 24.67 -23.98
N GLU A 42 -33.21 24.17 -25.12
CA GLU A 42 -31.80 24.19 -25.53
C GLU A 42 -31.25 25.62 -25.58
N ALA A 43 -32.00 26.56 -26.16
CA ALA A 43 -31.61 27.97 -26.23
C ALA A 43 -31.47 28.60 -24.84
N LYS A 44 -32.43 28.31 -23.93
CA LYS A 44 -32.41 28.80 -22.55
C LYS A 44 -31.24 28.22 -21.74
N VAL A 45 -30.94 26.93 -21.91
CA VAL A 45 -29.77 26.29 -21.25
C VAL A 45 -28.46 26.85 -21.79
N LYS A 46 -28.33 27.03 -23.11
CA LYS A 46 -27.14 27.62 -23.74
C LYS A 46 -26.88 29.05 -23.26
N ALA A 47 -27.95 29.82 -22.99
CA ALA A 47 -27.86 31.17 -22.47
C ALA A 47 -27.32 31.25 -21.03
N LEU A 48 -27.17 30.13 -20.31
CA LEU A 48 -26.58 30.11 -18.97
C LEU A 48 -25.04 30.25 -18.99
N ALA A 49 -24.38 29.82 -20.06
CA ALA A 49 -22.92 29.73 -20.13
C ALA A 49 -22.17 31.04 -19.81
N PRO A 50 -22.61 32.24 -20.25
CA PRO A 50 -21.93 33.50 -19.92
C PRO A 50 -22.01 33.90 -18.44
N PHE A 51 -22.94 33.34 -17.67
CA PHE A 51 -23.21 33.79 -16.30
C PHE A 51 -22.25 33.20 -15.25
N TYR A 52 -21.70 32.01 -15.47
CA TYR A 52 -20.81 31.35 -14.51
C TYR A 52 -19.38 31.28 -15.02
N SER A 53 -18.67 32.42 -14.92
CA SER A 53 -17.23 32.56 -15.26
C SER A 53 -16.35 32.62 -14.02
N SER A 54 -15.03 32.40 -14.21
CA SER A 54 -14.02 32.39 -13.14
C SER A 54 -13.87 33.74 -12.43
N LYS A 55 -14.35 34.85 -13.02
CA LYS A 55 -14.11 36.21 -12.50
C LYS A 55 -15.10 36.71 -11.44
N LYS A 56 -16.31 36.14 -11.33
CA LYS A 56 -17.37 36.74 -10.50
C LYS A 56 -17.86 35.90 -9.32
N LEU A 57 -17.54 34.60 -9.24
CA LEU A 57 -17.82 33.66 -8.11
C LEU A 57 -19.08 33.94 -7.26
N GLU A 58 -20.16 34.40 -7.90
CA GLU A 58 -21.39 34.90 -7.28
C GLU A 58 -22.57 34.61 -8.19
N THR A 59 -23.77 34.47 -7.61
CA THR A 59 -25.02 34.31 -8.37
C THR A 59 -25.75 35.65 -8.46
N SER A 60 -25.90 36.20 -9.66
CA SER A 60 -26.73 37.39 -9.86
C SER A 60 -28.23 37.02 -9.89
N PRO A 61 -29.13 37.94 -9.51
CA PRO A 61 -30.58 37.72 -9.66
C PRO A 61 -30.98 37.35 -11.11
N GLY A 62 -30.30 37.96 -12.09
CA GLY A 62 -30.48 37.63 -13.51
C GLY A 62 -30.07 36.20 -13.86
N PHE A 63 -28.99 35.69 -13.28
CA PHE A 63 -28.55 34.31 -13.48
C PHE A 63 -29.54 33.30 -12.87
N LEU A 64 -29.99 33.54 -11.63
CA LEU A 64 -30.97 32.67 -10.97
C LEU A 64 -32.30 32.64 -11.73
N LYS A 65 -32.75 33.80 -12.24
CA LYS A 65 -33.92 33.88 -13.11
C LYS A 65 -33.73 33.07 -14.40
N ALA A 66 -32.58 33.24 -15.08
CA ALA A 66 -32.27 32.50 -16.30
C ALA A 66 -32.19 30.98 -16.07
N TYR A 67 -31.60 30.54 -14.96
CA TYR A 67 -31.53 29.13 -14.56
C TYR A 67 -32.92 28.54 -14.31
N ASN A 68 -33.78 29.25 -13.57
CA ASN A 68 -35.15 28.81 -13.30
C ASN A 68 -35.99 28.77 -14.59
N ASP A 69 -35.83 29.76 -15.48
CA ASP A 69 -36.47 29.77 -16.79
C ASP A 69 -36.02 28.59 -17.67
N ALA A 70 -34.74 28.25 -17.65
CA ALA A 70 -34.19 27.08 -18.35
C ALA A 70 -34.73 25.77 -17.78
N LYS A 71 -34.76 25.62 -16.45
CA LYS A 71 -35.36 24.47 -15.75
C LYS A 71 -36.84 24.30 -16.09
N LYS A 72 -37.61 25.38 -16.07
CA LYS A 72 -39.03 25.38 -16.45
C LYS A 72 -39.23 24.99 -17.92
N SER A 73 -38.38 25.51 -18.81
CA SER A 73 -38.43 25.20 -20.25
C SER A 73 -38.07 23.73 -20.52
N LEU A 74 -37.09 23.17 -19.81
CA LEU A 74 -36.75 21.75 -19.88
C LEU A 74 -37.89 20.84 -19.41
N ALA A 75 -38.55 21.19 -18.30
CA ALA A 75 -39.72 20.44 -17.81
C ALA A 75 -40.89 20.48 -18.80
N ALA A 76 -41.14 21.65 -19.42
CA ALA A 76 -42.14 21.81 -20.47
C ALA A 76 -41.80 20.99 -21.73
N ALA A 77 -40.53 21.01 -22.16
CA ALA A 77 -40.05 20.22 -23.30
C ALA A 77 -40.19 18.72 -23.04
N LYS A 78 -39.80 18.25 -21.85
CA LYS A 78 -39.94 16.84 -21.43
C LYS A 78 -41.39 16.39 -21.42
N SER A 79 -42.30 17.21 -20.87
CA SER A 79 -43.74 16.92 -20.86
C SER A 79 -44.32 16.86 -22.28
N ALA A 80 -43.95 17.81 -23.13
CA ALA A 80 -44.39 17.84 -24.53
C ALA A 80 -43.91 16.60 -25.30
N VAL A 81 -42.64 16.20 -25.13
CA VAL A 81 -42.07 15.02 -25.80
C VAL A 81 -42.61 13.71 -25.24
N GLN A 82 -42.88 13.63 -23.93
CA GLN A 82 -43.45 12.44 -23.30
C GLN A 82 -44.88 12.14 -23.80
N SER A 83 -45.67 13.18 -24.11
CA SER A 83 -47.02 13.04 -24.66
C SER A 83 -47.08 12.54 -26.10
N MET A 84 -45.92 12.43 -26.79
CA MET A 84 -45.84 11.92 -28.16
C MET A 84 -45.97 10.38 -28.20
N PRO A 85 -46.52 9.80 -29.29
CA PRO A 85 -46.43 8.37 -29.57
C PRO A 85 -44.96 7.89 -29.64
N ARG A 86 -44.72 6.58 -29.44
CA ARG A 86 -43.38 6.00 -29.61
C ARG A 86 -42.90 6.20 -31.05
N SER A 87 -41.77 6.88 -31.24
CA SER A 87 -41.15 7.14 -32.54
C SER A 87 -39.66 7.45 -32.39
N SER A 88 -38.90 7.33 -33.48
CA SER A 88 -37.50 7.72 -33.53
C SER A 88 -37.29 9.20 -33.16
N SER A 89 -38.21 10.08 -33.58
CA SER A 89 -38.20 11.50 -33.22
C SER A 89 -38.35 11.74 -31.72
N LYS A 90 -39.22 10.97 -31.04
CA LYS A 90 -39.36 11.03 -29.57
C LYS A 90 -38.04 10.68 -28.88
N THR A 91 -37.39 9.60 -29.30
CA THR A 91 -36.09 9.17 -28.76
C THR A 91 -35.00 10.23 -28.97
N GLN A 92 -34.92 10.81 -30.17
CA GLN A 92 -33.94 11.87 -30.48
C GLN A 92 -34.17 13.13 -29.62
N MET A 93 -35.42 13.55 -29.45
CA MET A 93 -35.78 14.70 -28.61
C MET A 93 -35.49 14.44 -27.13
N LEU A 94 -35.74 13.22 -26.62
CA LEU A 94 -35.38 12.84 -25.24
C LEU A 94 -33.87 12.88 -25.01
N ASN A 95 -33.06 12.40 -25.95
CA ASN A 95 -31.60 12.47 -25.85
C ASN A 95 -31.08 13.91 -25.81
N ARG A 96 -31.68 14.81 -26.60
CA ARG A 96 -31.36 16.25 -26.60
C ARG A 96 -31.78 16.94 -25.29
N ILE A 97 -32.93 16.58 -24.75
CA ILE A 97 -33.39 17.03 -23.43
C ILE A 97 -32.39 16.55 -22.37
N GLN A 98 -32.00 15.27 -22.38
CA GLN A 98 -31.06 14.70 -21.41
C GLN A 98 -29.69 15.41 -21.46
N TYR A 99 -29.17 15.70 -22.65
CA TYR A 99 -27.94 16.48 -22.81
C TYR A 99 -28.07 17.91 -22.25
N SER A 100 -29.23 18.54 -22.45
CA SER A 100 -29.52 19.87 -21.93
C SER A 100 -29.74 19.87 -20.41
N GLU A 101 -30.36 18.83 -19.86
CA GLU A 101 -30.46 18.58 -18.41
C GLU A 101 -29.07 18.43 -17.79
N GLN A 102 -28.17 17.64 -18.39
CA GLN A 102 -26.77 17.52 -17.95
C GLN A 102 -26.03 18.86 -17.97
N THR A 103 -26.28 19.69 -18.98
CA THR A 103 -25.67 21.03 -19.07
C THR A 103 -26.24 21.98 -18.02
N ASN A 104 -27.55 21.92 -17.75
CA ASN A 104 -28.20 22.69 -16.69
C ASN A 104 -27.74 22.27 -15.28
N THR A 105 -27.42 20.99 -15.07
CA THR A 105 -26.82 20.48 -13.83
C THR A 105 -25.47 21.15 -13.51
N LYS A 106 -24.68 21.52 -14.53
CA LYS A 106 -23.43 22.27 -14.33
C LYS A 106 -23.67 23.65 -13.71
N ALA A 107 -24.73 24.35 -14.15
CA ALA A 107 -25.14 25.62 -13.57
C ALA A 107 -25.65 25.45 -12.13
N ALA A 108 -26.37 24.36 -11.84
CA ALA A 108 -26.80 24.01 -10.49
C ALA A 108 -25.61 23.79 -9.54
N HIS A 109 -24.59 23.05 -9.98
CA HIS A 109 -23.37 22.85 -9.21
C HIS A 109 -22.63 24.16 -8.92
N TYR A 110 -22.61 25.10 -9.85
CA TYR A 110 -22.04 26.43 -9.62
C TYR A 110 -22.84 27.23 -8.57
N ILE A 111 -24.18 27.23 -8.65
CA ILE A 111 -25.05 27.92 -7.67
C ILE A 111 -24.82 27.36 -6.26
N ASP A 112 -24.81 26.04 -6.14
CA ASP A 112 -24.58 25.36 -4.88
C ASP A 112 -23.18 25.64 -4.32
N ALA A 113 -22.17 25.69 -5.19
CA ALA A 113 -20.81 26.07 -4.80
C ALA A 113 -20.77 27.52 -4.28
N VAL A 114 -21.41 28.49 -4.96
CA VAL A 114 -21.50 29.87 -4.45
C VAL A 114 -22.17 29.92 -3.07
N LYS A 115 -23.26 29.17 -2.88
CA LYS A 115 -23.98 29.13 -1.61
C LYS A 115 -23.14 28.55 -0.47
N LEU A 116 -22.53 27.38 -0.69
CA LEU A 116 -21.68 26.72 0.30
C LEU A 116 -20.41 27.55 0.58
N GLY A 117 -19.85 28.19 -0.45
CA GLY A 117 -18.68 29.08 -0.30
C GLY A 117 -19.00 30.29 0.57
N LYS A 118 -20.19 30.88 0.41
CA LYS A 118 -20.66 31.94 1.31
C LYS A 118 -20.81 31.45 2.75
N GLN A 119 -21.45 30.29 2.96
CA GLN A 119 -21.56 29.71 4.31
C GLN A 119 -20.20 29.42 4.93
N LEU A 120 -19.23 28.98 4.12
CA LEU A 120 -17.86 28.74 4.57
C LEU A 120 -17.16 30.05 4.97
N SER A 121 -17.36 31.11 4.19
CA SER A 121 -16.86 32.46 4.50
C SER A 121 -17.51 33.06 5.75
N ASP A 122 -18.82 32.89 5.92
CA ASP A 122 -19.57 33.37 7.10
C ASP A 122 -19.09 32.62 8.35
N MET A 123 -18.95 31.29 8.28
CA MET A 123 -18.42 30.46 9.37
C MET A 123 -16.99 30.85 9.73
N GLN A 124 -16.14 31.10 8.75
CA GLN A 124 -14.78 31.59 8.97
C GLN A 124 -14.76 32.95 9.67
N SER A 125 -15.67 33.86 9.32
CA SER A 125 -15.79 35.17 9.98
C SER A 125 -16.27 35.06 11.43
N ASP A 126 -17.24 34.18 11.71
CA ASP A 126 -17.68 33.89 13.08
C ASP A 126 -16.54 33.26 13.89
N TYR A 127 -15.74 32.41 13.24
CA TYR A 127 -14.61 31.74 13.85
C TYR A 127 -13.50 32.69 14.33
N SER A 128 -13.12 33.65 13.50
CA SER A 128 -12.16 34.70 13.87
C SER A 128 -12.61 35.53 15.07
N ARG A 129 -13.93 35.63 15.30
CA ARG A 129 -14.50 36.33 16.45
C ARG A 129 -14.40 35.51 17.74
N TYR A 130 -14.63 34.20 17.70
CA TYR A 130 -14.53 33.34 18.90
C TYR A 130 -13.10 33.26 19.45
N PHE A 131 -12.08 33.32 18.60
CA PHE A 131 -10.68 33.32 19.05
C PHE A 131 -10.24 34.61 19.78
N SER A 132 -11.01 35.69 19.68
CA SER A 132 -10.76 36.93 20.42
C SER A 132 -11.28 36.90 21.86
N MET A 133 -11.98 35.84 22.26
CA MET A 133 -12.60 35.68 23.58
C MET A 133 -12.34 34.23 24.04
N GLU A 134 -11.30 34.00 24.86
CA GLU A 134 -10.90 32.74 25.54
C GLU A 134 -11.48 31.40 25.00
N VAL A 135 -10.62 30.43 24.71
CA VAL A 135 -11.01 29.12 24.15
C VAL A 135 -12.02 28.38 25.08
N THR A 136 -13.29 28.30 24.67
CA THR A 136 -14.39 27.60 25.37
C THR A 136 -14.84 26.32 24.64
N VAL A 137 -15.76 25.53 25.21
CA VAL A 137 -16.42 24.36 24.55
C VAL A 137 -17.03 24.73 23.19
N ASP A 138 -17.48 25.98 23.02
CA ASP A 138 -18.07 26.50 21.79
C ASP A 138 -17.05 26.58 20.63
N SER A 139 -15.75 26.68 20.94
CA SER A 139 -14.67 26.67 19.93
C SER A 139 -14.53 25.30 19.24
N ARG A 140 -14.65 24.18 20.00
CA ARG A 140 -14.54 22.81 19.47
C ARG A 140 -15.70 22.44 18.54
N MET A 141 -16.91 22.84 18.93
CA MET A 141 -18.10 22.65 18.10
C MET A 141 -18.00 23.45 16.79
N SER A 142 -17.47 24.67 16.87
CA SER A 142 -17.27 25.53 15.69
C SER A 142 -16.17 24.99 14.76
N PHE A 143 -15.08 24.42 15.30
CA PHE A 143 -14.03 23.73 14.52
C PHE A 143 -14.58 22.52 13.76
N SER A 144 -15.31 21.65 14.44
CA SER A 144 -15.93 20.47 13.83
C SER A 144 -16.85 20.88 12.66
N LYS A 145 -17.67 21.91 12.88
CA LYS A 145 -18.59 22.45 11.87
C LYS A 145 -17.86 23.10 10.68
N LEU A 146 -16.77 23.81 10.91
CA LEU A 146 -15.93 24.38 9.86
C LEU A 146 -15.26 23.28 9.01
N ASN A 147 -14.77 22.21 9.64
CA ASN A 147 -14.17 21.06 8.96
C ASN A 147 -15.20 20.31 8.10
N GLU A 148 -16.38 20.02 8.65
CA GLU A 148 -17.47 19.38 7.90
C GLU A 148 -17.92 20.22 6.70
N LEU A 149 -18.07 21.53 6.88
CA LEU A 149 -18.48 22.44 5.82
C LEU A 149 -17.40 22.58 4.73
N THR A 150 -16.12 22.57 5.11
CA THR A 150 -14.98 22.55 4.17
C THR A 150 -15.02 21.29 3.31
N LYS A 151 -15.17 20.11 3.93
CA LYS A 151 -15.29 18.83 3.21
C LYS A 151 -16.53 18.80 2.30
N ALA A 152 -17.65 19.37 2.75
CA ALA A 152 -18.86 19.48 1.94
C ALA A 152 -18.68 20.40 0.72
N PHE A 153 -17.97 21.51 0.89
CA PHE A 153 -17.61 22.43 -0.19
C PHE A 153 -16.69 21.75 -1.21
N GLU A 154 -15.65 21.05 -0.77
CA GLU A 154 -14.70 20.33 -1.65
C GLU A 154 -15.35 19.26 -2.51
N ARG A 155 -16.27 18.47 -1.93
CA ARG A 155 -17.09 17.51 -2.70
C ARG A 155 -17.94 18.21 -3.76
N LYS A 156 -18.39 19.44 -3.50
CA LYS A 156 -19.24 20.19 -4.41
C LYS A 156 -18.45 20.84 -5.54
N ILE A 157 -17.31 21.47 -5.25
CA ILE A 157 -16.48 22.12 -6.28
C ILE A 157 -15.92 21.11 -7.29
N GLY A 158 -15.68 19.85 -6.88
CA GLY A 158 -15.24 18.79 -7.81
C GLY A 158 -16.22 18.58 -8.97
N LYS A 159 -17.51 18.87 -8.73
CA LYS A 159 -18.61 18.76 -9.70
C LYS A 159 -18.83 20.05 -10.51
N VAL A 160 -18.17 21.16 -10.17
CA VAL A 160 -18.22 22.42 -10.93
C VAL A 160 -17.38 22.29 -12.21
N SER A 161 -17.94 22.74 -13.34
CA SER A 161 -17.26 22.67 -14.64
C SER A 161 -16.29 23.83 -14.85
N GLY A 162 -15.09 23.52 -15.35
CA GLY A 162 -14.04 24.49 -15.66
C GLY A 162 -12.95 24.52 -14.58
N THR A 163 -11.72 24.19 -14.96
CA THR A 163 -10.55 24.17 -14.06
C THR A 163 -10.28 25.53 -13.45
N GLU A 164 -10.27 26.59 -14.26
CA GLU A 164 -10.07 27.97 -13.78
C GLU A 164 -11.13 28.41 -12.77
N VAL A 165 -12.38 28.03 -12.97
CA VAL A 165 -13.49 28.33 -12.06
C VAL A 165 -13.30 27.59 -10.74
N ARG A 166 -12.90 26.31 -10.78
CA ARG A 166 -12.59 25.51 -9.58
C ARG A 166 -11.39 26.08 -8.81
N HIS A 167 -10.33 26.49 -9.51
CA HIS A 167 -9.19 27.16 -8.88
C HIS A 167 -9.58 28.47 -8.20
N ALA A 168 -10.43 29.28 -8.84
CA ALA A 168 -10.93 30.51 -8.26
C ALA A 168 -11.78 30.26 -7.00
N PHE A 169 -12.67 29.25 -7.00
CA PHE A 169 -13.40 28.84 -5.79
C PHE A 169 -12.48 28.32 -4.68
N ASN A 170 -11.49 27.51 -5.04
CA ASN A 170 -10.50 26.98 -4.09
C ASN A 170 -9.69 28.08 -3.43
N GLY A 171 -9.18 29.04 -4.21
CA GLY A 171 -8.42 30.16 -3.69
C GLY A 171 -9.26 31.08 -2.80
N LYS A 172 -10.53 31.30 -3.15
CA LYS A 172 -11.41 32.21 -2.40
C LYS A 172 -11.96 31.61 -1.10
N TYR A 173 -12.28 30.31 -1.06
CA TYR A 173 -13.04 29.72 0.06
C TYR A 173 -12.36 28.52 0.71
N THR A 174 -11.88 27.53 -0.06
CA THR A 174 -11.29 26.30 0.51
C THR A 174 -9.98 26.58 1.22
N LEU A 175 -9.10 27.33 0.57
CA LEU A 175 -7.76 27.56 1.07
C LEU A 175 -7.75 28.34 2.40
N PRO A 176 -8.49 29.46 2.55
CA PRO A 176 -8.61 30.14 3.84
C PRO A 176 -9.18 29.24 4.95
N ALA A 177 -10.20 28.43 4.65
CA ALA A 177 -10.81 27.54 5.65
C ALA A 177 -9.86 26.43 6.13
N LYS A 178 -9.10 25.82 5.22
CA LYS A 178 -8.08 24.81 5.58
C LYS A 178 -6.99 25.37 6.45
N ILE A 179 -6.53 26.59 6.14
CA ILE A 179 -5.55 27.30 6.96
C ILE A 179 -6.11 27.51 8.38
N SER A 180 -7.38 27.93 8.52
CA SER A 180 -8.02 28.07 9.83
C SER A 180 -8.16 26.76 10.61
N ILE A 181 -8.45 25.64 9.93
CA ILE A 181 -8.53 24.30 10.54
C ILE A 181 -7.16 23.88 11.10
N GLU A 182 -6.13 23.94 10.27
CA GLU A 182 -4.76 23.57 10.64
C GLU A 182 -4.23 24.39 11.83
N MET A 183 -4.51 25.70 11.85
CA MET A 183 -4.12 26.56 12.98
C MET A 183 -4.86 26.19 14.28
N THR A 184 -6.13 25.79 14.19
CA THR A 184 -6.94 25.47 15.37
C THR A 184 -6.55 24.17 16.03
N GLU A 185 -6.37 23.12 15.23
CA GLU A 185 -6.10 21.78 15.76
C GLU A 185 -4.84 21.80 16.64
N TYR A 186 -3.86 22.55 16.17
CA TYR A 186 -2.66 22.88 16.89
C TYR A 186 -2.92 23.61 18.23
N GLU A 187 -3.71 24.68 18.20
CA GLU A 187 -4.02 25.51 19.38
C GLU A 187 -4.87 24.78 20.43
N MET A 188 -5.83 23.96 20.00
CA MET A 188 -6.61 23.09 20.89
C MET A 188 -5.73 22.05 21.59
N THR A 189 -4.74 21.51 20.87
CA THR A 189 -3.80 20.53 21.42
C THR A 189 -2.93 21.16 22.51
N GLN A 190 -2.44 22.38 22.28
CA GLN A 190 -1.68 23.12 23.30
C GLN A 190 -2.50 23.41 24.55
N TYR A 191 -3.75 23.85 24.38
CA TYR A 191 -4.66 24.11 25.51
C TYR A 191 -4.92 22.84 26.36
N ASP A 192 -5.11 21.69 25.70
CA ASP A 192 -5.34 20.42 26.41
C ASP A 192 -4.13 19.95 27.20
N ILE A 193 -2.93 20.14 26.65
CA ILE A 193 -1.68 19.83 27.34
C ILE A 193 -1.51 20.78 28.54
N GLN A 194 -1.77 22.08 28.37
CA GLN A 194 -1.71 23.07 29.46
C GLN A 194 -2.63 22.71 30.62
N LYS A 195 -3.88 22.27 30.34
CA LYS A 195 -4.83 21.85 31.38
C LYS A 195 -4.38 20.58 32.12
N LYS A 196 -3.84 19.60 31.39
CA LYS A 196 -3.27 18.39 31.99
C LYS A 196 -2.04 18.71 32.84
N LEU A 197 -1.18 19.60 32.35
CA LEU A 197 0.00 20.06 33.07
C LEU A 197 -0.40 20.73 34.38
N GLN A 198 -1.38 21.64 34.36
CA GLN A 198 -1.91 22.24 35.59
C GLN A 198 -2.45 21.18 36.56
N SER A 199 -3.17 20.17 36.06
CA SER A 199 -3.71 19.09 36.90
C SER A 199 -2.59 18.24 37.52
N ALA A 200 -1.52 17.97 36.77
CA ALA A 200 -0.35 17.23 37.27
C ALA A 200 0.44 18.02 38.31
N ILE A 201 0.57 19.35 38.13
CA ILE A 201 1.16 20.27 39.11
C ILE A 201 0.33 20.29 40.39
N ASP A 202 -0.99 20.45 40.28
CA ASP A 202 -1.91 20.46 41.44
C ASP A 202 -1.86 19.12 42.20
N ALA A 203 -1.66 18.01 41.48
CA ALA A 203 -1.52 16.66 42.03
C ALA A 203 -0.11 16.33 42.55
N LYS A 204 0.87 17.23 42.39
CA LYS A 204 2.30 17.02 42.71
C LYS A 204 2.91 15.78 42.01
N ASN A 205 2.48 15.48 40.78
CA ASN A 205 3.00 14.37 39.99
C ASN A 205 4.15 14.85 39.08
N GLU A 206 5.38 14.83 39.60
CA GLU A 206 6.59 15.37 38.95
C GLU A 206 6.86 14.75 37.58
N LYS A 207 6.87 13.42 37.49
CA LYS A 207 7.14 12.69 36.25
C LYS A 207 6.12 13.00 35.15
N GLU A 208 4.85 13.14 35.53
CA GLU A 208 3.79 13.50 34.58
C GLU A 208 3.87 14.98 34.17
N ALA A 209 4.20 15.88 35.10
CA ALA A 209 4.38 17.30 34.81
C ALA A 209 5.58 17.56 33.87
N GLU A 210 6.72 16.90 34.10
CA GLU A 210 7.89 16.98 33.22
C GLU A 210 7.60 16.45 31.82
N ALA A 211 6.94 15.30 31.72
CA ALA A 211 6.54 14.72 30.45
C ALA A 211 5.57 15.63 29.68
N LEU A 212 4.59 16.22 30.37
CA LEU A 212 3.62 17.15 29.77
C LEU A 212 4.26 18.49 29.37
N LEU A 213 5.26 18.98 30.11
CA LEU A 213 6.01 20.18 29.75
C LEU A 213 6.89 19.95 28.53
N ALA A 214 7.59 18.82 28.46
CA ALA A 214 8.37 18.43 27.29
C ALA A 214 7.47 18.27 26.06
N LEU A 215 6.29 17.68 26.24
CA LEU A 215 5.28 17.57 25.18
C LEU A 215 4.78 18.95 24.74
N LEU A 216 4.49 19.87 25.68
CA LEU A 216 4.04 21.23 25.37
C LEU A 216 5.10 21.98 24.54
N LYS A 217 6.38 21.87 24.91
CA LYS A 217 7.50 22.47 24.17
C LYS A 217 7.64 21.91 22.75
N ARG A 218 7.52 20.59 22.57
CA ARG A 218 7.54 19.97 21.23
C ARG A 218 6.38 20.43 20.36
N VAL A 219 5.19 20.50 20.94
CA VAL A 219 4.02 21.06 20.24
C VAL A 219 4.34 22.50 19.86
N GLU A 220 4.78 23.36 20.79
CA GLU A 220 5.20 24.77 20.55
C GLU A 220 6.14 24.94 19.34
N GLU A 221 7.22 24.16 19.30
CA GLU A 221 8.20 24.21 18.22
C GLU A 221 7.61 23.76 16.88
N ARG A 222 6.77 22.70 16.90
CA ARG A 222 6.10 22.20 15.70
C ARG A 222 5.13 23.21 15.13
N GLY A 223 4.31 23.87 15.95
CA GLY A 223 3.39 24.87 15.42
C GLY A 223 4.05 26.17 15.04
N ALA A 224 5.14 26.58 15.69
CA ALA A 224 5.94 27.71 15.22
C ALA A 224 6.47 27.44 13.80
N LYS A 225 6.97 26.22 13.54
CA LYS A 225 7.39 25.78 12.21
C LYS A 225 6.22 25.72 11.22
N GLN A 226 5.10 25.13 11.61
CA GLN A 226 3.90 25.02 10.76
C GLN A 226 3.32 26.40 10.40
N LYS A 227 3.24 27.33 11.36
CA LYS A 227 2.82 28.73 11.12
C LYS A 227 3.81 29.45 10.20
N ALA A 228 5.12 29.27 10.39
CA ALA A 228 6.13 29.83 9.51
C ALA A 228 6.04 29.28 8.08
N ASP A 229 5.79 27.99 7.91
CA ASP A 229 5.64 27.36 6.61
C ASP A 229 4.33 27.77 5.93
N LEU A 230 3.24 27.94 6.68
CA LEU A 230 2.00 28.53 6.17
C LEU A 230 2.20 29.96 5.67
N VAL A 231 2.96 30.80 6.39
CA VAL A 231 3.30 32.16 5.96
C VAL A 231 4.16 32.16 4.69
N LYS A 232 5.11 31.21 4.55
CA LYS A 232 5.92 31.05 3.33
C LYS A 232 5.10 30.57 2.13
N LEU A 233 4.14 29.67 2.35
CA LEU A 233 3.25 29.15 1.32
C LEU A 233 2.24 30.21 0.86
N PHE A 234 1.86 31.15 1.74
CA PHE A 234 0.85 32.18 1.46
C PHE A 234 1.32 33.60 1.83
N PRO A 235 2.41 34.11 1.24
CA PRO A 235 3.10 35.33 1.69
C PRO A 235 2.29 36.63 1.52
N GLY A 236 1.25 36.62 0.67
CA GLY A 236 0.34 37.74 0.41
C GLY A 236 -0.98 37.70 1.18
N ASN A 237 -1.21 36.71 2.04
CA ASN A 237 -2.47 36.56 2.78
C ASN A 237 -2.46 37.41 4.06
N GLN A 238 -3.09 38.59 4.02
CA GLN A 238 -3.11 39.54 5.14
C GLN A 238 -3.88 39.00 6.36
N PHE A 239 -4.99 38.29 6.13
CA PHE A 239 -5.79 37.66 7.18
C PHE A 239 -4.99 36.61 7.96
N LEU A 240 -4.16 35.82 7.27
CA LEU A 240 -3.27 34.83 7.88
C LEU A 240 -2.27 35.51 8.83
N LYS A 241 -1.66 36.63 8.40
CA LYS A 241 -0.69 37.37 9.21
C LYS A 241 -1.31 37.98 10.46
N GLU A 242 -2.48 38.59 10.33
CA GLU A 242 -3.21 39.21 11.46
C GLU A 242 -3.70 38.16 12.46
N SER A 243 -4.20 37.01 11.98
CA SER A 243 -4.67 35.92 12.84
C SER A 243 -3.52 35.28 13.63
N ILE A 244 -2.37 35.01 12.98
CA ILE A 244 -1.19 34.45 13.64
C ILE A 244 -0.71 35.37 14.77
N GLN A 245 -0.66 36.69 14.55
CA GLN A 245 -0.19 37.64 15.55
C GLN A 245 -1.09 37.69 16.81
N ILE A 246 -2.41 37.65 16.63
CA ILE A 246 -3.37 37.67 17.75
C ILE A 246 -3.25 36.38 18.57
N ILE A 247 -3.17 35.24 17.89
CA ILE A 247 -3.01 33.93 18.50
C ILE A 247 -1.70 33.86 19.30
N GLU A 248 -0.57 34.23 18.68
CA GLU A 248 0.74 34.18 19.32
C GLU A 248 0.79 35.06 20.57
N LYS A 249 0.15 36.23 20.54
CA LYS A 249 0.06 37.11 21.69
C LYS A 249 -0.71 36.47 22.85
N ASN A 250 -1.95 36.03 22.62
CA ASN A 250 -2.81 35.47 23.66
C ASN A 250 -2.20 34.21 24.29
N MET A 251 -1.56 33.37 23.47
CA MET A 251 -0.92 32.15 23.96
C MET A 251 0.35 32.40 24.75
N LYS A 252 1.15 33.38 24.33
CA LYS A 252 2.37 33.75 25.05
C LYS A 252 2.05 34.27 26.45
N GLU A 253 0.98 35.06 26.59
CA GLU A 253 0.50 35.56 27.88
C GLU A 253 0.02 34.41 28.78
N ALA A 254 -0.80 33.48 28.28
CA ALA A 254 -1.27 32.32 29.05
C ALA A 254 -0.13 31.34 29.44
N LEU A 255 0.82 31.12 28.54
CA LEU A 255 1.97 30.24 28.78
C LEU A 255 2.92 30.82 29.83
N GLN A 256 3.13 32.13 29.80
CA GLN A 256 4.00 32.81 30.77
C GLN A 256 3.45 32.64 32.20
N GLU A 257 2.13 32.78 32.38
CA GLU A 257 1.48 32.57 33.68
C GLU A 257 1.63 31.12 34.18
N ILE A 258 1.57 30.13 33.29
CA ILE A 258 1.76 28.71 33.63
C ILE A 258 3.22 28.42 33.97
N LYS A 259 4.18 28.99 33.22
CA LYS A 259 5.62 28.82 33.47
C LYS A 259 6.03 29.40 34.81
N GLU A 260 5.54 30.59 35.16
CA GLU A 260 5.81 31.23 36.46
C GLU A 260 5.27 30.37 37.62
N LYS A 261 4.05 29.83 37.50
CA LYS A 261 3.48 28.90 38.49
C LYS A 261 4.25 27.58 38.60
N PHE A 262 4.85 27.12 37.50
CA PHE A 262 5.62 25.88 37.46
C PHE A 262 7.03 26.05 38.04
N GLU A 263 7.71 27.16 37.76
CA GLU A 263 9.03 27.49 38.33
C GLU A 263 8.94 27.64 39.86
N ASP A 264 7.90 28.30 40.37
CA ASP A 264 7.62 28.40 41.82
C ASP A 264 7.31 27.04 42.47
N ALA A 265 6.71 26.09 41.73
CA ALA A 265 6.40 24.75 42.21
C ALA A 265 7.62 23.82 42.22
N LEU A 266 8.51 23.93 41.23
CA LEU A 266 9.77 23.17 41.14
C LEU A 266 10.75 23.51 42.27
N GLU A 267 10.79 24.78 42.70
CA GLU A 267 11.73 25.23 43.73
C GLU A 267 11.39 24.67 45.13
N GLN A 268 10.15 24.22 45.34
CA GLN A 268 9.68 23.67 46.62
C GLN A 268 9.85 22.15 46.77
N ILE A 269 10.29 21.42 45.72
CA ILE A 269 10.22 19.94 45.68
C ILE A 269 11.56 19.25 45.35
N LYS A 270 12.66 20.00 45.10
CA LYS A 270 13.98 19.43 44.70
C LYS A 270 14.42 18.17 45.47
N PRO A 271 14.62 17.01 44.79
CA PRO A 271 15.37 15.90 45.32
C PRO A 271 16.90 16.10 45.19
N LYS A 272 17.65 15.30 45.96
CA LYS A 272 19.12 15.31 46.08
C LYS A 272 19.82 14.83 44.78
N PRO A 273 21.09 15.21 44.52
CA PRO A 273 21.79 14.87 43.28
C PRO A 273 22.08 13.37 43.16
N GLU A 274 21.92 12.83 41.95
CA GLU A 274 22.25 11.47 41.56
C GLU A 274 23.75 11.16 41.67
N THR A 275 24.04 9.88 41.94
CA THR A 275 25.37 9.30 42.06
C THR A 275 26.17 9.34 40.75
N PRO A 276 27.50 9.47 40.80
CA PRO A 276 28.33 9.62 39.59
C PRO A 276 28.42 8.31 38.80
N GLU A 277 28.19 8.39 37.49
CA GLU A 277 28.55 7.34 36.53
C GLU A 277 30.05 7.03 36.61
N LYS A 278 30.39 5.72 36.64
CA LYS A 278 31.78 5.28 36.54
C LYS A 278 32.25 5.45 35.09
N PRO A 279 33.38 6.14 34.83
CA PRO A 279 33.95 6.20 33.48
C PRO A 279 34.50 4.82 33.10
N GLY A 280 34.05 4.29 31.96
CA GLY A 280 34.61 3.13 31.28
C GLY A 280 35.83 3.50 30.42
N LYS A 281 36.30 2.58 29.58
CA LYS A 281 37.35 2.82 28.59
C LYS A 281 36.74 3.14 27.21
N ALA A 282 37.48 3.90 26.41
CA ALA A 282 37.17 4.04 24.99
C ALA A 282 37.37 2.69 24.29
N ILE A 283 36.39 2.25 23.50
CA ILE A 283 36.41 0.96 22.79
C ILE A 283 35.82 1.12 21.39
N THR A 284 36.22 0.24 20.46
CA THR A 284 35.51 0.05 19.20
C THR A 284 34.74 -1.26 19.26
N LEU A 285 33.42 -1.17 19.28
CA LEU A 285 32.54 -2.33 19.17
C LEU A 285 32.36 -2.70 17.70
N SER A 286 32.75 -3.90 17.34
CA SER A 286 32.52 -4.47 16.01
C SER A 286 31.35 -5.44 16.05
N LEU A 287 30.43 -5.35 15.10
CA LEU A 287 29.32 -6.28 14.96
C LEU A 287 29.05 -6.62 13.50
N MET A 288 28.57 -7.84 13.31
CA MET A 288 27.95 -8.35 12.10
C MET A 288 26.48 -8.61 12.39
N HIS A 289 25.62 -8.47 11.39
CA HIS A 289 24.22 -8.81 11.54
C HIS A 289 23.58 -9.37 10.26
N SER A 290 22.57 -10.21 10.47
CA SER A 290 21.61 -10.63 9.46
C SER A 290 20.19 -10.40 9.96
N ASN A 291 19.24 -10.38 9.02
CA ASN A 291 17.81 -10.27 9.26
C ASN A 291 17.09 -10.86 8.04
N ASP A 292 15.85 -11.33 8.23
CA ASP A 292 14.95 -11.73 7.13
C ASP A 292 15.60 -12.77 6.19
N THR A 293 16.27 -13.76 6.78
CA THR A 293 16.98 -14.77 5.99
C THR A 293 16.03 -15.76 5.34
N HIS A 294 14.82 -15.92 5.90
CA HIS A 294 13.69 -16.66 5.32
C HIS A 294 14.11 -17.98 4.67
N ALA A 295 14.77 -18.83 5.47
CA ALA A 295 15.21 -20.17 5.07
C ALA A 295 16.00 -20.23 3.75
N ASN A 296 16.73 -19.18 3.37
CA ASN A 296 17.67 -19.22 2.24
C ASN A 296 18.95 -19.96 2.61
N VAL A 297 18.80 -21.21 3.07
CA VAL A 297 19.86 -22.08 3.60
C VAL A 297 20.98 -22.31 2.58
N GLU A 298 20.67 -22.31 1.28
CA GLU A 298 21.69 -22.45 0.23
C GLU A 298 22.71 -21.31 0.22
N ASN A 299 22.38 -20.16 0.80
CA ASN A 299 23.27 -19.00 0.91
C ASN A 299 24.11 -19.03 2.21
N ALA A 300 23.81 -19.94 3.14
CA ALA A 300 24.52 -20.05 4.41
C ALA A 300 26.04 -20.28 4.25
N PRO A 301 26.54 -21.07 3.26
CA PRO A 301 27.99 -21.22 3.06
C PRO A 301 28.72 -19.92 2.71
N LYS A 302 28.12 -19.04 1.91
CA LYS A 302 28.70 -17.72 1.60
C LYS A 302 28.70 -16.81 2.83
N ARG A 303 27.58 -16.81 3.57
CA ARG A 303 27.48 -16.07 4.84
C ARG A 303 28.54 -16.53 5.83
N ALA A 304 28.76 -17.84 5.95
CA ALA A 304 29.79 -18.40 6.82
C ALA A 304 31.21 -17.98 6.40
N ALA A 305 31.50 -17.94 5.10
CA ALA A 305 32.78 -17.43 4.59
C ALA A 305 32.99 -15.95 4.95
N ALA A 306 31.99 -15.10 4.71
CA ALA A 306 32.04 -13.67 5.06
C ALA A 306 32.19 -13.44 6.56
N VAL A 307 31.50 -14.21 7.41
CA VAL A 307 31.64 -14.16 8.87
C VAL A 307 33.06 -14.57 9.30
N LYS A 308 33.62 -15.63 8.71
CA LYS A 308 35.00 -16.08 8.99
C LYS A 308 36.01 -15.00 8.60
N GLU A 309 35.86 -14.38 7.42
CA GLU A 309 36.71 -13.28 6.96
C GLU A 309 36.65 -12.07 7.90
N PHE A 310 35.45 -11.61 8.24
CA PHE A 310 35.28 -10.45 9.11
C PHE A 310 35.85 -10.69 10.52
N ARG A 311 35.69 -11.90 11.07
CA ARG A 311 36.27 -12.26 12.38
C ARG A 311 37.79 -12.42 12.36
N ASN A 312 38.41 -12.65 11.21
CA ASN A 312 39.87 -12.62 11.12
C ASN A 312 40.42 -11.20 11.35
N GLU A 313 39.67 -10.18 10.92
CA GLU A 313 40.00 -8.76 11.13
C GLU A 313 39.51 -8.25 12.49
N HIS A 314 38.36 -8.76 12.96
CA HIS A 314 37.68 -8.35 14.19
C HIS A 314 37.33 -9.57 15.07
N PRO A 315 38.29 -10.15 15.82
CA PRO A 315 38.10 -11.43 16.53
C PRO A 315 36.96 -11.46 17.55
N ASN A 316 36.66 -10.31 18.17
CA ASN A 316 35.63 -10.16 19.19
C ASN A 316 34.31 -9.60 18.63
N ALA A 317 34.15 -9.56 17.31
CA ALA A 317 32.95 -9.04 16.68
C ALA A 317 31.71 -9.87 17.02
N LEU A 318 30.67 -9.20 17.50
CA LEU A 318 29.36 -9.81 17.75
C LEU A 318 28.71 -10.24 16.43
N LEU A 319 27.99 -11.36 16.43
CA LEU A 319 27.12 -11.74 15.30
C LEU A 319 25.67 -11.83 15.78
N LEU A 320 24.81 -10.93 15.30
CA LEU A 320 23.42 -10.80 15.74
C LEU A 320 22.43 -11.15 14.62
N ASP A 321 21.29 -11.75 14.97
CA ASP A 321 20.20 -11.96 14.02
C ASP A 321 18.94 -11.20 14.44
N ALA A 322 18.42 -10.36 13.55
CA ALA A 322 17.27 -9.53 13.84
C ALA A 322 15.92 -10.20 13.50
N GLY A 323 15.85 -11.53 13.41
CA GLY A 323 14.58 -12.26 13.25
C GLY A 323 14.22 -12.59 11.79
N ASP A 324 13.15 -13.36 11.63
CA ASP A 324 12.67 -13.95 10.37
C ASP A 324 13.70 -14.86 9.69
N VAL A 325 14.16 -15.84 10.46
CA VAL A 325 14.88 -17.01 9.93
C VAL A 325 13.88 -17.99 9.31
N PHE A 326 12.68 -18.07 9.89
CA PHE A 326 11.64 -19.00 9.46
C PHE A 326 10.96 -18.57 8.15
N SER A 327 10.24 -19.54 7.55
CA SER A 327 9.50 -19.40 6.28
C SER A 327 10.39 -19.11 5.06
N GLY A 328 9.81 -19.04 3.86
CA GLY A 328 10.49 -18.57 2.63
C GLY A 328 10.90 -19.63 1.60
N THR A 329 11.47 -20.77 2.01
CA THR A 329 11.88 -21.82 1.06
C THR A 329 11.48 -23.23 1.52
N LEU A 330 11.61 -24.22 0.61
CA LEU A 330 11.39 -25.64 0.93
C LEU A 330 12.25 -26.16 2.08
N TYR A 331 13.37 -25.51 2.41
CA TYR A 331 14.17 -25.87 3.57
C TYR A 331 13.37 -25.69 4.87
N PHE A 332 12.57 -24.63 5.00
CA PHE A 332 11.69 -24.46 6.15
C PHE A 332 10.60 -25.53 6.19
N ASN A 333 9.93 -25.79 5.05
CA ASN A 333 8.89 -26.82 4.99
C ASN A 333 9.41 -28.23 5.29
N GLU A 334 10.69 -28.51 5.08
CA GLU A 334 11.33 -29.80 5.37
C GLU A 334 11.91 -29.87 6.77
N TYR A 335 12.63 -28.85 7.19
CA TYR A 335 13.45 -28.91 8.39
C TYR A 335 12.94 -28.04 9.53
N LEU A 336 11.87 -27.26 9.34
CA LEU A 336 11.22 -26.44 10.38
C LEU A 336 12.25 -25.55 11.12
N GLY A 337 13.09 -24.85 10.35
CA GLY A 337 14.16 -23.97 10.85
C GLY A 337 15.43 -24.67 11.35
N GLN A 338 15.43 -26.01 11.46
CA GLN A 338 16.57 -26.75 12.01
C GLN A 338 17.79 -26.76 11.08
N ALA A 339 17.59 -26.57 9.78
CA ALA A 339 18.69 -26.43 8.83
C ALA A 339 19.43 -25.11 9.08
N ASP A 340 18.70 -23.99 9.10
CA ASP A 340 19.23 -22.66 9.41
C ASP A 340 19.97 -22.64 10.76
N LEU A 341 19.37 -23.24 11.79
CA LEU A 341 19.93 -23.28 13.14
C LEU A 341 21.32 -23.92 13.19
N GLU A 342 21.55 -24.99 12.44
CA GLU A 342 22.85 -25.66 12.41
C GLU A 342 23.94 -24.73 11.86
N PHE A 343 23.64 -24.02 10.78
CA PHE A 343 24.57 -23.02 10.23
C PHE A 343 24.77 -21.84 11.17
N MET A 344 23.72 -21.34 11.84
CA MET A 344 23.83 -20.29 12.85
C MET A 344 24.70 -20.73 14.04
N ASN A 345 24.55 -21.98 14.50
CA ASN A 345 25.38 -22.55 15.56
C ASN A 345 26.86 -22.64 15.14
N LEU A 346 27.13 -23.09 13.92
CA LEU A 346 28.49 -23.16 13.36
C LEU A 346 29.12 -21.77 13.21
N MET A 347 28.31 -20.79 12.79
CA MET A 347 28.71 -19.38 12.73
C MET A 347 28.75 -18.70 14.09
N LYS A 348 28.42 -19.37 15.19
CA LYS A 348 28.50 -18.82 16.55
C LYS A 348 27.80 -17.46 16.68
N TYR A 349 26.51 -17.39 16.36
CA TYR A 349 25.70 -16.22 16.67
C TYR A 349 25.78 -15.90 18.18
N ASP A 350 25.71 -14.62 18.53
CA ASP A 350 25.79 -14.14 19.91
C ASP A 350 24.42 -13.90 20.54
N ALA A 351 23.44 -13.48 19.73
CA ALA A 351 22.04 -13.37 20.12
C ALA A 351 21.15 -13.31 18.87
N MET A 352 19.88 -13.65 19.06
CA MET A 352 18.81 -13.50 18.07
C MET A 352 17.57 -12.90 18.74
N THR A 353 16.86 -12.01 18.05
CA THR A 353 15.47 -11.67 18.42
C THR A 353 14.49 -12.42 17.55
N PHE A 354 13.21 -12.46 17.95
CA PHE A 354 12.17 -13.07 17.12
C PHE A 354 11.65 -12.05 16.12
N GLY A 355 11.43 -12.49 14.90
CA GLY A 355 10.54 -11.87 13.94
C GLY A 355 9.15 -12.50 13.96
N ASN A 356 8.27 -12.03 13.07
CA ASN A 356 6.91 -12.54 13.02
C ASN A 356 6.87 -13.97 12.47
N HIS A 357 7.73 -14.32 11.51
CA HIS A 357 7.70 -15.64 10.87
C HIS A 357 8.16 -16.78 11.79
N GLU A 358 8.85 -16.48 12.89
CA GLU A 358 9.14 -17.47 13.94
C GLU A 358 7.87 -18.10 14.53
N PHE A 359 6.72 -17.44 14.41
CA PHE A 359 5.43 -17.88 14.94
C PHE A 359 4.49 -18.50 13.89
N ASP A 360 4.92 -18.68 12.64
CA ASP A 360 4.05 -19.11 11.52
C ASP A 360 3.34 -20.44 11.76
N LEU A 361 4.06 -21.36 12.38
CA LEU A 361 3.57 -22.71 12.71
C LEU A 361 3.22 -22.84 14.20
N GLY A 362 2.99 -21.71 14.87
CA GLY A 362 2.81 -21.64 16.32
C GLY A 362 4.13 -21.79 17.09
N THR A 363 4.03 -21.90 18.42
CA THR A 363 5.19 -21.87 19.31
C THR A 363 5.93 -23.21 19.45
N GLU A 364 5.40 -24.33 18.93
CA GLU A 364 6.05 -25.65 19.07
C GLU A 364 7.34 -25.78 18.23
N PRO A 365 7.36 -25.46 16.92
CA PRO A 365 8.60 -25.49 16.14
C PRO A 365 9.61 -24.45 16.65
N LEU A 366 9.14 -23.27 17.05
CA LEU A 366 9.98 -22.24 17.66
C LEU A 366 10.65 -22.73 18.94
N ALA A 367 9.91 -23.40 19.84
CA ALA A 367 10.47 -23.97 21.05
C ALA A 367 11.60 -24.98 20.77
N LYS A 368 11.45 -25.83 19.76
CA LYS A 368 12.50 -26.78 19.34
C LYS A 368 13.71 -26.08 18.70
N PHE A 369 13.50 -24.95 18.04
CA PHE A 369 14.57 -24.12 17.51
C PHE A 369 15.34 -23.43 18.65
N VAL A 370 14.63 -22.81 19.59
CA VAL A 370 15.22 -22.20 20.78
C VAL A 370 16.02 -23.22 21.58
N GLU A 371 15.44 -24.37 21.91
CA GLU A 371 16.08 -25.42 22.72
C GLU A 371 17.46 -25.85 22.18
N LYS A 372 17.63 -25.90 20.86
CA LYS A 372 18.85 -26.38 20.19
C LYS A 372 19.82 -25.25 19.80
N ALA A 373 19.46 -24.00 20.05
CA ALA A 373 20.32 -22.87 19.77
C ALA A 373 21.54 -22.87 20.69
N SER A 374 22.72 -22.63 20.11
CA SER A 374 23.97 -22.48 20.84
C SER A 374 24.20 -21.04 21.32
N PHE A 375 23.15 -20.23 21.30
CA PHE A 375 23.10 -18.81 21.66
C PHE A 375 21.78 -18.48 22.39
N PRO A 376 21.73 -17.40 23.18
CA PRO A 376 20.50 -16.92 23.80
C PRO A 376 19.63 -16.13 22.82
N PHE A 377 18.34 -15.99 23.16
CA PHE A 377 17.40 -15.10 22.49
C PHE A 377 17.11 -13.88 23.35
N VAL A 378 16.87 -12.75 22.70
CA VAL A 378 16.41 -11.51 23.34
C VAL A 378 15.03 -11.12 22.81
N SER A 379 14.08 -10.88 23.69
CA SER A 379 12.70 -10.48 23.34
C SER A 379 12.03 -9.84 24.57
N ALA A 380 11.99 -8.51 24.61
CA ALA A 380 11.53 -7.75 25.76
C ALA A 380 10.02 -7.45 25.74
N ASN A 381 9.44 -7.28 24.55
CA ASN A 381 8.03 -6.94 24.41
C ASN A 381 7.14 -8.13 24.04
N VAL A 382 7.64 -9.37 24.18
CA VAL A 382 6.84 -10.57 23.93
C VAL A 382 6.69 -11.34 25.24
N ASP A 383 5.48 -11.32 25.81
CA ASP A 383 5.15 -12.11 27.00
C ASP A 383 4.86 -13.56 26.61
N LEU A 384 5.81 -14.45 26.96
CA LEU A 384 5.74 -15.90 26.76
C LEU A 384 5.40 -16.65 28.05
N SER A 385 5.09 -15.96 29.14
CA SER A 385 4.90 -16.57 30.48
C SER A 385 3.73 -17.57 30.54
N LYS A 386 2.75 -17.43 29.64
CA LYS A 386 1.57 -18.29 29.54
C LYS A 386 1.66 -19.33 28.42
N ASP A 387 2.62 -19.20 27.51
CA ASP A 387 2.76 -20.13 26.39
C ASP A 387 3.13 -21.55 26.87
N ALA A 388 2.50 -22.57 26.31
CA ALA A 388 2.69 -23.94 26.76
C ALA A 388 4.09 -24.49 26.44
N ASN A 389 4.72 -24.02 25.36
CA ASN A 389 5.96 -24.56 24.82
C ASN A 389 7.20 -23.76 25.28
N LEU A 390 7.06 -22.44 25.42
CA LEU A 390 8.18 -21.51 25.63
C LEU A 390 8.32 -21.02 27.08
N LYS A 391 7.28 -21.08 27.92
CA LYS A 391 7.34 -20.57 29.31
C LYS A 391 8.49 -21.13 30.16
N GLY A 392 8.94 -22.36 29.86
CA GLY A 392 10.05 -23.00 30.59
C GLY A 392 11.43 -22.47 30.18
N MET A 393 11.52 -21.77 29.06
CA MET A 393 12.74 -21.18 28.51
C MET A 393 12.75 -19.65 28.60
N PHE A 394 11.61 -19.04 28.92
CA PHE A 394 11.44 -17.59 29.04
C PHE A 394 11.79 -17.07 30.44
N HIS A 395 12.61 -16.01 30.47
CA HIS A 395 13.05 -15.32 31.68
C HIS A 395 12.81 -13.82 31.51
N ASP A 396 11.81 -13.31 32.22
CA ASP A 396 11.47 -11.88 32.28
C ASP A 396 12.53 -11.09 33.07
N SER A 397 13.71 -10.92 32.47
CA SER A 397 14.88 -10.30 33.11
C SER A 397 15.97 -9.89 32.12
N VAL A 398 16.86 -9.00 32.59
CA VAL A 398 18.13 -8.67 31.96
C VAL A 398 19.27 -9.32 32.73
N THR A 399 20.16 -10.07 32.07
CA THR A 399 21.22 -10.83 32.76
C THR A 399 22.57 -10.86 32.03
N ALA A 400 23.66 -10.93 32.79
CA ALA A 400 25.01 -11.21 32.28
C ALA A 400 25.29 -12.73 32.14
N ASP A 401 24.48 -13.58 32.79
CA ASP A 401 24.65 -15.04 32.84
C ASP A 401 23.70 -15.77 31.88
N ALA A 402 23.47 -15.19 30.70
CA ALA A 402 22.53 -15.70 29.72
C ALA A 402 22.93 -17.11 29.24
N LYS A 403 21.98 -18.04 29.27
CA LYS A 403 22.18 -19.42 28.84
C LYS A 403 21.77 -19.61 27.38
N LYS A 404 22.46 -20.52 26.70
CA LYS A 404 22.13 -20.97 25.34
C LYS A 404 20.75 -21.62 25.33
N GLY A 405 19.98 -21.37 24.27
CA GLY A 405 18.64 -21.90 24.11
C GLY A 405 17.66 -21.48 25.20
N GLN A 406 17.81 -20.25 25.69
CA GLN A 406 16.90 -19.59 26.62
C GLN A 406 16.58 -18.18 26.11
N ILE A 407 15.47 -17.62 26.58
CA ILE A 407 14.90 -16.35 26.11
C ILE A 407 14.92 -15.37 27.27
N TYR A 408 15.47 -14.19 27.06
CA TYR A 408 15.56 -13.10 28.04
C TYR A 408 14.99 -11.82 27.45
N ASN A 409 14.60 -10.85 28.29
CA ASN A 409 14.25 -9.52 27.76
C ASN A 409 15.50 -8.83 27.18
N GLY A 410 16.62 -8.99 27.89
CA GLY A 410 17.93 -8.55 27.43
C GLY A 410 19.07 -9.33 28.07
N ILE A 411 20.26 -9.18 27.50
CA ILE A 411 21.49 -9.80 27.96
C ILE A 411 22.61 -8.76 28.07
N ILE A 412 23.61 -9.04 28.89
CA ILE A 412 24.83 -8.23 29.01
C ILE A 412 26.02 -9.08 28.59
N LYS A 413 26.78 -8.58 27.62
CA LYS A 413 28.00 -9.20 27.11
C LYS A 413 29.21 -8.38 27.53
N GLU A 414 30.29 -9.04 27.94
CA GLU A 414 31.57 -8.38 28.16
C GLU A 414 32.40 -8.46 26.87
N ILE A 415 32.74 -7.30 26.30
CA ILE A 415 33.51 -7.17 25.06
C ILE A 415 34.69 -6.24 25.35
N ASP A 416 35.91 -6.74 25.19
CA ASP A 416 37.15 -6.01 25.48
C ASP A 416 37.20 -5.37 26.89
N GLY A 417 36.54 -6.00 27.87
CA GLY A 417 36.48 -5.57 29.26
C GLY A 417 35.40 -4.53 29.58
N GLU A 418 34.52 -4.20 28.63
CA GLU A 418 33.39 -3.31 28.81
C GLU A 418 32.07 -4.06 28.68
N LYS A 419 31.02 -3.57 29.36
CA LYS A 419 29.67 -4.17 29.29
C LYS A 419 28.89 -3.59 28.13
N VAL A 420 28.33 -4.46 27.31
CA VAL A 420 27.40 -4.14 26.22
C VAL A 420 26.06 -4.81 26.51
N GLY A 421 24.99 -4.01 26.58
CA GLY A 421 23.62 -4.47 26.74
C GLY A 421 22.99 -4.75 25.39
N ILE A 422 22.21 -5.83 25.29
CA ILE A 422 21.47 -6.19 24.08
C ILE A 422 20.06 -6.59 24.52
N PHE A 423 19.03 -5.90 24.03
CA PHE A 423 17.63 -6.29 24.28
C PHE A 423 16.86 -6.43 22.96
N GLY A 424 15.80 -7.22 22.98
CA GLY A 424 15.07 -7.62 21.78
C GLY A 424 13.70 -6.96 21.66
N LEU A 425 13.23 -6.67 20.44
CA LEU A 425 11.85 -6.24 20.19
C LEU A 425 11.28 -6.91 18.95
N THR A 426 10.01 -7.28 19.00
CA THR A 426 9.28 -7.92 17.89
C THR A 426 7.99 -7.15 17.60
N THR A 427 7.64 -6.97 16.32
CA THR A 427 6.46 -6.20 15.92
C THR A 427 5.17 -6.74 16.55
N ALA A 428 4.33 -5.85 17.08
CA ALA A 428 3.02 -6.22 17.60
C ALA A 428 2.07 -6.75 16.51
N GLU A 429 2.37 -6.47 15.24
CA GLU A 429 1.62 -6.99 14.08
C GLU A 429 1.66 -8.51 13.97
N THR A 430 2.62 -9.17 14.62
CA THR A 430 2.76 -10.64 14.64
C THR A 430 1.44 -11.35 14.96
N VAL A 431 0.58 -10.75 15.79
CA VAL A 431 -0.75 -11.27 16.12
C VAL A 431 -1.65 -11.41 14.88
N SER A 432 -1.48 -10.53 13.89
CA SER A 432 -2.28 -10.47 12.65
C SER A 432 -1.61 -11.08 11.42
N ILE A 433 -0.27 -11.14 11.40
CA ILE A 433 0.50 -11.57 10.21
C ILE A 433 1.15 -12.96 10.39
N SER A 434 0.98 -13.58 11.57
CA SER A 434 1.47 -14.92 11.86
C SER A 434 0.52 -15.68 12.80
N SER A 435 0.97 -16.75 13.44
CA SER A 435 0.15 -17.64 14.28
C SER A 435 0.67 -17.82 15.73
N PRO A 436 0.98 -16.74 16.48
CA PRO A 436 1.56 -16.86 17.83
C PRO A 436 0.62 -17.49 18.86
N GLY A 437 -0.69 -17.51 18.60
CA GLY A 437 -1.70 -18.00 19.53
C GLY A 437 -2.06 -16.99 20.61
N LYS A 438 -3.12 -17.30 21.38
CA LYS A 438 -3.71 -16.37 22.37
C LYS A 438 -2.89 -16.21 23.67
N ASP A 439 -1.95 -17.11 23.91
CA ASP A 439 -1.17 -17.19 25.15
C ASP A 439 0.21 -16.51 25.02
N VAL A 440 0.46 -15.88 23.86
CA VAL A 440 1.59 -14.99 23.59
C VAL A 440 1.05 -13.57 23.42
N ALA A 441 1.58 -12.61 24.16
CA ALA A 441 1.17 -11.21 24.05
C ALA A 441 2.33 -10.33 23.58
N PHE A 442 2.01 -9.32 22.78
CA PHE A 442 2.97 -8.35 22.25
C PHE A 442 2.69 -6.99 22.88
N GLU A 443 3.62 -6.51 23.69
CA GLU A 443 3.55 -5.25 24.41
C GLU A 443 4.09 -4.09 23.57
N ASN A 444 3.81 -2.87 24.02
CA ASN A 444 4.25 -1.68 23.31
C ASN A 444 5.78 -1.55 23.34
N TYR A 445 6.39 -1.57 22.15
CA TYR A 445 7.84 -1.59 21.98
C TYR A 445 8.55 -0.37 22.59
N ILE A 446 7.95 0.83 22.55
CA ILE A 446 8.54 2.05 23.15
C ILE A 446 8.60 1.96 24.67
N ASN A 447 7.51 1.52 25.30
CA ASN A 447 7.45 1.37 26.75
C ASN A 447 8.46 0.33 27.23
N GLU A 448 8.51 -0.82 26.55
CA GLU A 448 9.44 -1.89 26.91
C GLU A 448 10.90 -1.51 26.67
N ALA A 449 11.22 -0.83 25.56
CA ALA A 449 12.56 -0.32 25.32
C ALA A 449 13.02 0.65 26.43
N LYS A 450 12.14 1.55 26.90
CA LYS A 450 12.44 2.45 28.03
C LYS A 450 12.74 1.66 29.31
N THR A 451 11.96 0.62 29.59
CA THR A 451 12.19 -0.29 30.71
C THR A 451 13.56 -0.97 30.60
N GLN A 452 13.90 -1.53 29.44
CA GLN A 452 15.16 -2.24 29.23
C GLN A 452 16.37 -1.31 29.31
N VAL A 453 16.31 -0.11 28.73
CA VAL A 453 17.38 0.89 28.85
C VAL A 453 17.63 1.25 30.32
N ALA A 454 16.56 1.50 31.09
CA ALA A 454 16.68 1.85 32.50
C ALA A 454 17.31 0.71 33.31
N GLU A 455 16.89 -0.54 33.08
CA GLU A 455 17.43 -1.71 33.79
C GLU A 455 18.90 -1.98 33.42
N LEU A 456 19.27 -1.86 32.14
CA LEU A 456 20.67 -1.97 31.69
C LEU A 456 21.57 -0.90 32.33
N LYS A 457 21.13 0.37 32.32
CA LYS A 457 21.87 1.48 32.95
C LYS A 457 22.07 1.26 34.45
N LYS A 458 21.04 0.77 35.15
CA LYS A 458 21.12 0.41 36.58
C LYS A 458 22.17 -0.68 36.86
N GLN A 459 22.43 -1.56 35.90
CA GLN A 459 23.47 -2.59 35.99
C GLN A 459 24.87 -2.09 35.54
N GLY A 460 25.00 -0.79 35.28
CA GLY A 460 26.23 -0.11 34.90
C GLY A 460 26.61 -0.32 33.44
N VAL A 461 25.62 -0.59 32.57
CA VAL A 461 25.80 -0.64 31.11
C VAL A 461 25.62 0.75 30.54
N ASN A 462 26.57 1.18 29.70
CA ASN A 462 26.52 2.46 28.99
C ASN A 462 26.71 2.31 27.47
N LYS A 463 26.49 1.11 26.95
CA LYS A 463 26.52 0.76 25.51
C LYS A 463 25.37 -0.20 25.28
N ILE A 464 24.33 0.24 24.60
CA ILE A 464 23.06 -0.46 24.49
C ILE A 464 22.68 -0.67 23.03
N ILE A 465 22.51 -1.94 22.65
CA ILE A 465 22.00 -2.37 21.36
C ILE A 465 20.53 -2.79 21.53
N ALA A 466 19.65 -2.21 20.73
CA ALA A 466 18.32 -2.77 20.48
C ALA A 466 18.41 -3.68 19.24
N LEU A 467 18.11 -4.96 19.40
CA LEU A 467 18.01 -5.93 18.32
C LEU A 467 16.54 -6.10 17.96
N THR A 468 16.12 -5.66 16.79
CA THR A 468 14.71 -5.37 16.54
C THR A 468 14.18 -6.03 15.27
N HIS A 469 12.96 -6.54 15.36
CA HIS A 469 12.16 -6.99 14.23
C HIS A 469 10.84 -6.21 14.17
N ILE A 470 10.97 -4.89 14.04
CA ILE A 470 9.84 -3.94 14.04
C ILE A 470 9.80 -3.06 12.78
N GLY A 471 10.71 -3.26 11.83
CA GLY A 471 10.77 -2.50 10.58
C GLY A 471 11.50 -1.15 10.71
N PHE A 472 12.14 -0.71 9.64
CA PHE A 472 12.90 0.54 9.63
C PHE A 472 12.00 1.80 9.62
N GLN A 473 11.09 1.86 8.65
CA GLN A 473 10.07 2.91 8.45
C GLN A 473 8.84 2.32 7.73
N ASP A 474 8.33 1.18 8.20
CA ASP A 474 7.05 0.69 7.66
C ASP A 474 5.87 1.52 8.20
N GLY A 475 4.76 1.50 7.49
CA GLY A 475 3.53 2.21 7.89
C GLY A 475 2.75 1.51 9.01
N GLY A 476 3.35 0.50 9.64
CA GLY A 476 2.73 -0.49 10.51
C GLY A 476 2.39 -0.02 11.92
N GLY A 477 3.07 1.03 12.37
CA GLY A 477 2.84 1.68 13.66
C GLY A 477 4.01 1.54 14.62
N ASP A 478 4.76 0.44 14.54
CA ASP A 478 6.03 0.23 15.25
C ASP A 478 7.17 0.36 14.22
N ASN A 479 8.28 1.04 14.53
CA ASN A 479 9.47 1.08 13.66
C ASN A 479 10.72 1.63 14.37
N ASP A 480 11.89 1.26 13.84
CA ASP A 480 13.22 1.58 14.35
C ASP A 480 13.50 3.09 14.38
N VAL A 481 13.09 3.85 13.35
CA VAL A 481 13.30 5.30 13.32
C VAL A 481 12.48 6.01 14.41
N THR A 482 11.28 5.52 14.71
CA THR A 482 10.46 6.04 15.80
C THR A 482 11.01 5.61 17.16
N LEU A 483 11.51 4.38 17.26
CA LEU A 483 12.19 3.89 18.47
C LEU A 483 13.37 4.80 18.85
N ALA A 484 14.25 5.09 17.90
CA ALA A 484 15.42 5.96 18.10
C ALA A 484 15.05 7.35 18.62
N LYS A 485 13.94 7.91 18.11
CA LYS A 485 13.47 9.27 18.48
C LYS A 485 12.82 9.34 19.85
N GLU A 486 12.14 8.28 20.25
CA GLU A 486 11.28 8.29 21.44
C GLU A 486 11.94 7.64 22.67
N VAL A 487 13.07 6.96 22.51
CA VAL A 487 13.77 6.22 23.57
C VAL A 487 15.25 6.61 23.66
N GLU A 488 15.53 7.54 24.57
CA GLU A 488 16.89 7.95 24.91
C GLU A 488 17.74 6.81 25.51
N GLY A 489 19.03 6.79 25.18
CA GLY A 489 20.00 5.84 25.73
C GLY A 489 20.16 4.54 24.94
N ILE A 490 19.54 4.41 23.76
CA ILE A 490 19.86 3.37 22.79
C ILE A 490 20.97 3.90 21.87
N ASP A 491 22.09 3.20 21.79
CA ASP A 491 23.23 3.61 20.95
C ASP A 491 23.11 3.06 19.53
N ILE A 492 22.70 1.79 19.41
CA ILE A 492 22.64 1.06 18.15
C ILE A 492 21.30 0.34 18.04
N ILE A 493 20.65 0.45 16.87
CA ILE A 493 19.51 -0.39 16.49
C ILE A 493 19.94 -1.29 15.32
N VAL A 494 19.79 -2.59 15.50
CA VAL A 494 19.99 -3.60 14.46
C VAL A 494 18.63 -4.16 14.08
N GLY A 495 18.10 -3.72 12.93
CA GLY A 495 16.72 -3.93 12.50
C GLY A 495 16.50 -5.09 11.52
N GLY A 496 15.22 -5.39 11.28
CA GLY A 496 14.68 -6.43 10.39
C GLY A 496 13.26 -6.09 9.90
N HIS A 497 12.50 -7.07 9.42
CA HIS A 497 11.07 -7.02 9.03
C HIS A 497 10.79 -6.38 7.66
N SER A 498 11.26 -5.14 7.46
CA SER A 498 10.88 -4.32 6.30
C SER A 498 11.77 -4.54 5.06
N HIS A 499 12.72 -5.48 5.13
CA HIS A 499 13.67 -5.86 4.07
C HIS A 499 14.53 -4.70 3.53
N ASN A 500 14.67 -3.60 4.27
CA ASN A 500 15.39 -2.43 3.78
C ASN A 500 16.87 -2.75 3.55
N LYS A 501 17.37 -2.37 2.37
CA LYS A 501 18.79 -2.33 2.09
C LYS A 501 19.35 -0.98 2.57
N ILE A 502 20.00 -0.97 3.73
CA ILE A 502 20.64 0.23 4.29
C ILE A 502 22.13 0.18 3.95
N ASP A 503 22.53 0.75 2.81
CA ASP A 503 23.92 0.70 2.31
C ASP A 503 24.93 1.34 3.29
N ALA A 504 24.51 2.40 3.99
CA ALA A 504 25.27 3.05 5.06
C ALA A 504 24.33 3.33 6.26
N PRO A 505 24.81 3.20 7.52
CA PRO A 505 23.96 3.33 8.70
C PRO A 505 23.17 4.65 8.71
N TYR A 506 21.89 4.56 9.06
CA TYR A 506 21.06 5.73 9.32
C TYR A 506 21.37 6.25 10.73
N VAL A 507 21.43 7.57 10.89
CA VAL A 507 21.75 8.19 12.18
C VAL A 507 20.61 9.11 12.59
N ASP A 508 19.96 8.80 13.70
CA ASP A 508 19.06 9.74 14.36
C ASP A 508 19.85 10.61 15.33
N THR A 509 19.64 11.93 15.27
CA THR A 509 20.29 12.93 16.12
C THR A 509 19.27 13.83 16.82
N THR A 510 18.03 13.36 16.94
CA THR A 510 16.94 14.15 17.53
C THR A 510 16.91 14.07 19.05
N GLY A 511 17.49 13.02 19.62
CA GLY A 511 17.69 12.85 21.06
C GLY A 511 18.93 13.56 21.63
N GLU A 512 19.21 13.35 22.91
CA GLU A 512 20.39 13.89 23.59
C GLU A 512 21.70 13.30 23.04
N GLU A 513 21.65 12.03 22.65
CA GLU A 513 22.73 11.30 21.99
C GLU A 513 22.26 10.73 20.66
N MET A 514 23.22 10.45 19.75
CA MET A 514 22.87 9.87 18.46
C MET A 514 22.58 8.37 18.59
N THR A 515 21.65 7.87 17.78
CA THR A 515 21.40 6.43 17.63
C THR A 515 21.71 6.00 16.21
N VAL A 516 22.49 4.93 16.06
CA VAL A 516 22.91 4.38 14.76
C VAL A 516 22.03 3.17 14.40
N ILE A 517 21.34 3.23 13.26
CA ILE A 517 20.41 2.21 12.79
C ILE A 517 20.98 1.50 11.56
N THR A 518 20.91 0.17 11.54
CA THR A 518 21.39 -0.67 10.42
C THR A 518 20.43 -1.83 10.13
N GLN A 519 20.35 -2.25 8.86
CA GLN A 519 19.56 -3.39 8.38
C GLN A 519 20.21 -3.97 7.11
N ALA A 520 20.21 -5.29 6.96
CA ALA A 520 20.96 -6.02 5.93
C ALA A 520 20.08 -6.65 4.84
N ASN A 521 19.05 -5.92 4.38
CA ASN A 521 18.12 -6.38 3.33
C ASN A 521 17.44 -7.71 3.70
N GLU A 522 17.56 -8.77 2.89
CA GLU A 522 16.84 -10.04 3.05
C GLU A 522 17.64 -11.21 2.44
N TYR A 523 17.20 -12.44 2.74
CA TYR A 523 17.57 -13.71 2.08
C TYR A 523 19.05 -14.08 2.14
N SER A 524 19.79 -13.52 3.09
CA SER A 524 21.25 -13.64 3.12
C SER A 524 21.89 -13.20 1.79
N LYS A 525 21.35 -12.15 1.14
CA LYS A 525 22.05 -11.48 0.03
C LYS A 525 23.23 -10.66 0.54
N PHE A 526 23.10 -10.11 1.75
CA PHE A 526 24.11 -9.29 2.38
C PHE A 526 24.41 -9.77 3.81
N LEU A 527 25.63 -9.53 4.28
CA LEU A 527 25.99 -9.53 5.69
C LEU A 527 26.24 -8.08 6.12
N GLY A 528 25.45 -7.58 7.07
CA GLY A 528 25.66 -6.25 7.61
C GLY A 528 26.88 -6.23 8.53
N THR A 529 27.68 -5.18 8.46
CA THR A 529 28.83 -4.96 9.35
C THR A 529 28.81 -3.53 9.87
N LEU A 530 29.16 -3.35 11.14
CA LEU A 530 29.19 -2.04 11.79
C LEU A 530 30.31 -2.01 12.85
N ASN A 531 31.15 -0.99 12.77
CA ASN A 531 32.14 -0.64 13.78
C ASN A 531 31.73 0.69 14.43
N VAL A 532 31.53 0.71 15.75
CA VAL A 532 31.17 1.91 16.51
C VAL A 532 32.22 2.16 17.58
N THR A 533 32.85 3.32 17.55
CA THR A 533 33.81 3.74 18.58
C THR A 533 33.10 4.59 19.62
N PHE A 534 33.22 4.16 20.87
CA PHE A 534 32.67 4.82 22.04
C PHE A 534 33.78 5.49 22.85
N ASP A 535 33.48 6.65 23.44
CA ASP A 535 34.35 7.28 24.42
C ASP A 535 34.27 6.57 25.79
N ALA A 536 35.07 7.06 26.75
CA ALA A 536 35.09 6.55 28.13
C ALA A 536 33.76 6.72 28.89
N LYS A 537 32.84 7.57 28.41
CA LYS A 537 31.52 7.76 29.01
C LYS A 537 30.45 6.89 28.35
N GLY A 538 30.78 6.21 27.25
CA GLY A 538 29.83 5.42 26.48
C GLY A 538 29.13 6.19 25.37
N LYS A 539 29.60 7.39 25.00
CA LYS A 539 29.05 8.14 23.87
C LYS A 539 29.70 7.71 22.56
N ILE A 540 28.95 7.69 21.47
CA ILE A 540 29.47 7.40 20.13
C ILE A 540 30.35 8.56 19.65
N GLU A 541 31.63 8.27 19.35
CA GLU A 541 32.56 9.21 18.70
C GLU A 541 32.56 9.06 17.18
N SER A 542 32.45 7.82 16.69
CA SER A 542 32.41 7.52 15.25
C SER A 542 31.75 6.18 14.98
N HIS A 543 31.19 6.03 13.78
CA HIS A 543 30.63 4.78 13.30
C HIS A 543 31.00 4.56 11.83
N ASN A 544 31.19 3.30 11.44
CA ASN A 544 31.44 2.90 10.07
C ASN A 544 30.76 1.55 9.82
N GLY A 545 29.70 1.55 8.99
CA GLY A 545 28.99 0.33 8.63
C GLY A 545 28.86 0.18 7.12
N LYS A 546 28.80 -1.07 6.66
CA LYS A 546 28.63 -1.45 5.26
C LYS A 546 27.90 -2.78 5.15
N LEU A 547 27.22 -2.97 4.02
CA LEU A 547 26.70 -4.27 3.61
C LEU A 547 27.74 -5.01 2.77
N LEU A 548 28.12 -6.20 3.21
CA LEU A 548 28.93 -7.12 2.41
C LEU A 548 27.99 -7.88 1.47
N ASP A 549 28.04 -7.57 0.18
CA ASP A 549 27.29 -8.30 -0.85
C ASP A 549 27.88 -9.69 -1.04
N LEU A 550 27.13 -10.72 -0.61
CA LEU A 550 27.58 -12.10 -0.65
C LEU A 550 27.68 -12.66 -2.08
N PHE A 551 27.10 -11.96 -3.06
CA PHE A 551 27.10 -12.33 -4.47
C PHE A 551 27.87 -11.34 -5.36
N ALA A 552 28.61 -10.41 -4.77
CA ALA A 552 29.50 -9.54 -5.52
C ALA A 552 30.61 -10.35 -6.23
N TYR A 553 30.96 -9.92 -7.43
CA TYR A 553 32.10 -10.45 -8.18
C TYR A 553 33.32 -9.56 -8.00
N GLU A 554 34.51 -10.15 -7.86
CA GLU A 554 35.79 -9.43 -7.75
C GLU A 554 36.77 -9.88 -8.84
N ASP A 555 37.47 -8.93 -9.45
CA ASP A 555 38.58 -9.24 -10.36
C ASP A 555 39.84 -9.66 -9.59
N LYS A 556 40.84 -10.21 -10.31
CA LYS A 556 42.11 -10.69 -9.73
C LYS A 556 42.92 -9.63 -8.98
N ASN A 557 42.54 -8.35 -9.07
CA ASN A 557 43.18 -7.24 -8.39
C ASN A 557 42.34 -6.72 -7.20
N GLY A 558 41.26 -7.42 -6.83
CA GLY A 558 40.37 -7.05 -5.73
C GLY A 558 39.38 -5.92 -6.05
N ASN A 559 39.14 -5.61 -7.33
CA ASN A 559 38.13 -4.62 -7.69
C ASN A 559 36.79 -5.31 -7.95
N THR A 560 35.73 -4.82 -7.30
CA THR A 560 34.37 -5.28 -7.57
C THR A 560 33.96 -4.87 -8.99
N LYS A 561 33.67 -5.83 -9.86
CA LYS A 561 33.22 -5.58 -11.23
C LYS A 561 32.16 -6.59 -11.66
N ALA A 562 31.14 -6.12 -12.35
CA ALA A 562 30.04 -6.95 -12.83
C ALA A 562 30.43 -7.94 -13.95
N ASP A 563 31.64 -7.83 -14.53
CA ASP A 563 32.18 -8.69 -15.59
C ASP A 563 33.26 -9.67 -15.11
N ALA A 564 33.47 -9.79 -13.80
CA ALA A 564 34.40 -10.78 -13.24
C ALA A 564 33.77 -12.18 -13.18
N ASP A 565 34.58 -13.22 -13.40
CA ASP A 565 34.14 -14.62 -13.51
C ASP A 565 33.98 -15.33 -12.15
N GLU A 566 34.45 -14.73 -11.05
CA GLU A 566 34.48 -15.35 -9.72
C GLU A 566 33.77 -14.49 -8.67
N TYR A 567 32.95 -15.12 -7.83
CA TYR A 567 32.37 -14.48 -6.66
C TYR A 567 33.46 -14.09 -5.67
N LYS A 568 33.34 -12.91 -5.08
CA LYS A 568 34.19 -12.44 -3.96
C LYS A 568 34.17 -13.45 -2.82
N TYR A 569 32.97 -13.84 -2.38
CA TYR A 569 32.77 -14.80 -1.32
C TYR A 569 32.55 -16.20 -1.92
N GLN A 570 33.60 -17.01 -1.82
CA GLN A 570 33.52 -18.43 -2.10
C GLN A 570 32.78 -19.14 -0.96
N ASP A 571 32.09 -20.22 -1.28
CA ASP A 571 31.36 -20.99 -0.27
C ASP A 571 32.34 -21.58 0.75
N ASP A 572 32.05 -21.44 2.03
CA ASP A 572 32.83 -22.09 3.07
C ASP A 572 32.72 -23.63 2.96
N ALA A 573 33.86 -24.32 2.89
CA ALA A 573 33.90 -25.73 2.51
C ALA A 573 33.16 -26.66 3.50
N GLU A 574 33.26 -26.40 4.80
CA GLU A 574 32.60 -27.20 5.85
C GLU A 574 31.08 -27.06 5.75
N THR A 575 30.59 -25.83 5.69
CA THR A 575 29.15 -25.55 5.60
C THR A 575 28.56 -25.98 4.25
N LEU A 576 29.30 -25.84 3.15
CA LEU A 576 28.90 -26.35 1.85
C LEU A 576 28.76 -27.88 1.85
N GLN A 577 29.69 -28.59 2.51
CA GLN A 577 29.61 -30.04 2.65
C GLN A 577 28.35 -30.44 3.42
N ILE A 578 28.09 -29.79 4.56
CA ILE A 578 26.89 -30.04 5.37
C ILE A 578 25.62 -29.79 4.56
N LEU A 579 25.55 -28.67 3.83
CA LEU A 579 24.43 -28.36 2.95
C LEU A 579 24.18 -29.49 1.94
N ASN A 580 25.22 -29.88 1.20
CA ASN A 580 25.10 -30.83 0.10
C ASN A 580 24.84 -32.27 0.55
N GLU A 581 25.40 -32.68 1.70
CA GLU A 581 25.28 -34.05 2.19
C GLU A 581 24.04 -34.27 3.08
N LYS A 582 23.68 -33.27 3.89
CA LYS A 582 22.64 -33.43 4.93
C LYS A 582 21.30 -32.82 4.54
N TYR A 583 21.28 -31.61 3.98
CA TYR A 583 20.04 -30.84 3.84
C TYR A 583 19.48 -30.79 2.42
N LYS A 584 20.33 -30.49 1.43
CA LYS A 584 19.95 -30.34 0.04
C LYS A 584 19.31 -31.60 -0.59
N PRO A 585 19.76 -32.84 -0.29
CA PRO A 585 19.19 -34.03 -0.93
C PRO A 585 17.69 -34.21 -0.69
N SER A 586 17.19 -34.01 0.55
CA SER A 586 15.75 -34.14 0.84
C SER A 586 14.93 -33.04 0.15
N VAL A 587 15.47 -31.81 0.07
CA VAL A 587 14.81 -30.70 -0.64
C VAL A 587 14.71 -31.01 -2.15
N VAL A 588 15.79 -31.53 -2.75
CA VAL A 588 15.80 -31.97 -4.15
C VAL A 588 14.81 -33.11 -4.39
N GLU A 589 14.65 -34.03 -3.42
CA GLU A 589 13.65 -35.09 -3.53
C GLU A 589 12.22 -34.53 -3.40
N LYS A 590 11.98 -33.62 -2.44
CA LYS A 590 10.70 -32.92 -2.29
C LYS A 590 10.28 -32.17 -3.54
N GLN A 591 11.22 -31.55 -4.25
CA GLN A 591 10.97 -30.88 -5.54
C GLN A 591 10.36 -31.83 -6.59
N LYS A 592 10.60 -33.15 -6.51
CA LYS A 592 10.02 -34.15 -7.43
C LYS A 592 8.60 -34.57 -7.05
N THR A 593 8.09 -34.14 -5.90
CA THR A 593 6.74 -34.50 -5.43
C THR A 593 5.70 -34.09 -6.46
N GLY A 594 4.88 -35.04 -6.91
CA GLY A 594 3.71 -34.76 -7.76
C GLY A 594 2.66 -33.96 -6.98
N VAL A 595 2.24 -32.83 -7.55
CA VAL A 595 1.24 -31.91 -6.99
C VAL A 595 -0.04 -31.82 -7.83
N GLY A 596 -0.09 -32.50 -8.98
CA GLY A 596 -1.29 -32.61 -9.81
C GLY A 596 -0.96 -33.20 -11.18
N GLN A 597 -1.95 -33.30 -12.05
CA GLN A 597 -1.80 -33.72 -13.44
C GLN A 597 -2.63 -32.80 -14.35
N THR A 598 -2.18 -32.58 -15.58
CA THR A 598 -2.92 -31.81 -16.59
C THR A 598 -2.93 -32.51 -17.94
N ASP A 599 -4.11 -32.65 -18.55
CA ASP A 599 -4.27 -33.24 -19.89
C ASP A 599 -3.97 -32.24 -21.01
N VAL A 600 -3.88 -30.95 -20.64
CA VAL A 600 -3.64 -29.84 -21.55
C VAL A 600 -2.36 -29.09 -21.17
N LYS A 601 -1.74 -28.45 -22.17
CA LYS A 601 -0.63 -27.52 -21.93
C LYS A 601 -1.15 -26.29 -21.18
N LEU A 602 -0.57 -25.97 -20.03
CA LEU A 602 -0.91 -24.80 -19.21
C LEU A 602 -0.04 -23.61 -19.62
N ILE A 603 -0.55 -22.86 -20.60
CA ILE A 603 0.10 -21.73 -21.23
C ILE A 603 0.26 -20.60 -20.21
N GLY A 604 1.45 -20.02 -20.13
CA GLY A 604 1.80 -18.88 -19.29
C GLY A 604 3.08 -18.22 -19.76
N GLY A 605 3.75 -17.46 -18.90
CA GLY A 605 5.04 -16.86 -19.22
C GLY A 605 4.96 -15.67 -20.19
N ASN A 606 6.11 -15.28 -20.72
CA ASN A 606 6.26 -14.20 -21.69
C ASN A 606 6.29 -14.76 -23.12
N PRO A 607 5.43 -14.32 -24.06
CA PRO A 607 4.51 -13.19 -23.95
C PRO A 607 3.10 -13.55 -23.45
N ALA A 608 2.69 -14.81 -23.44
CA ALA A 608 1.28 -15.19 -23.31
C ALA A 608 0.55 -14.58 -22.09
N ALA A 609 1.09 -14.75 -20.87
CA ALA A 609 0.50 -14.19 -19.65
C ALA A 609 0.62 -12.66 -19.55
N ARG A 610 1.40 -12.05 -20.45
CA ARG A 610 1.72 -10.61 -20.51
C ARG A 610 0.97 -9.88 -21.62
N THR A 611 0.23 -10.61 -22.45
CA THR A 611 -0.51 -10.07 -23.60
C THR A 611 -1.94 -10.56 -23.66
N GLY A 612 -2.37 -11.53 -22.84
CA GLY A 612 -3.74 -12.02 -22.87
C GLY A 612 -4.05 -12.96 -21.71
N GLU A 613 -5.32 -13.37 -21.62
CA GLU A 613 -5.75 -14.43 -20.71
C GLU A 613 -5.09 -15.76 -21.04
N THR A 614 -4.76 -16.53 -20.02
CA THR A 614 -4.12 -17.83 -20.15
C THR A 614 -4.72 -18.84 -19.17
N ASN A 615 -4.79 -20.12 -19.54
CA ASN A 615 -5.28 -21.17 -18.63
C ASN A 615 -4.42 -21.30 -17.37
N LEU A 616 -3.09 -21.12 -17.45
CA LEU A 616 -2.25 -21.14 -16.24
C LEU A 616 -2.54 -19.94 -15.33
N GLY A 617 -2.69 -18.74 -15.90
CA GLY A 617 -3.07 -17.54 -15.15
C GLY A 617 -4.42 -17.68 -14.44
N ASP A 618 -5.39 -18.28 -15.11
CA ASP A 618 -6.72 -18.59 -14.55
C ASP A 618 -6.62 -19.57 -13.38
N LEU A 619 -5.85 -20.65 -13.52
CA LEU A 619 -5.68 -21.65 -12.45
C LEU A 619 -4.98 -21.05 -11.22
N ILE A 620 -3.94 -20.23 -11.43
CA ILE A 620 -3.23 -19.55 -10.35
C ILE A 620 -4.18 -18.60 -9.62
N THR A 621 -4.93 -17.78 -10.35
CA THR A 621 -5.87 -16.83 -9.74
C THR A 621 -7.07 -17.51 -9.09
N ASP A 622 -7.51 -18.67 -9.58
CA ASP A 622 -8.55 -19.46 -8.91
C ASP A 622 -8.06 -20.05 -7.58
N GLY A 623 -6.83 -20.58 -7.55
CA GLY A 623 -6.19 -21.05 -6.32
C GLY A 623 -6.02 -19.91 -5.32
N MET A 624 -5.54 -18.77 -5.79
CA MET A 624 -5.41 -17.53 -5.02
C MET A 624 -6.75 -17.07 -4.43
N LEU A 625 -7.80 -16.98 -5.25
CA LEU A 625 -9.13 -16.59 -4.80
C LEU A 625 -9.68 -17.56 -3.75
N LYS A 626 -9.52 -18.87 -3.99
CA LYS A 626 -9.99 -19.90 -3.05
C LYS A 626 -9.26 -19.82 -1.71
N LYS A 627 -7.94 -19.63 -1.70
CA LYS A 627 -7.20 -19.44 -0.42
C LYS A 627 -7.64 -18.14 0.25
N ALA A 628 -7.73 -17.03 -0.48
CA ALA A 628 -8.17 -15.76 0.07
C ALA A 628 -9.57 -15.84 0.70
N GLN A 629 -10.49 -16.59 0.11
CA GLN A 629 -11.83 -16.84 0.68
C GLN A 629 -11.81 -17.65 1.98
N SER A 630 -10.77 -18.47 2.21
CA SER A 630 -10.60 -19.16 3.50
C SER A 630 -10.16 -18.22 4.63
N VAL A 631 -9.54 -17.09 4.28
CA VAL A 631 -9.11 -16.03 5.23
C VAL A 631 -10.22 -14.99 5.39
N ASN A 632 -10.68 -14.42 4.28
CA ASN A 632 -11.77 -13.47 4.20
C ASN A 632 -12.84 -13.98 3.20
N PRO A 633 -13.95 -14.56 3.70
CA PRO A 633 -15.03 -15.10 2.88
C PRO A 633 -15.74 -14.09 1.96
N ASP A 634 -15.49 -12.80 2.13
CA ASP A 634 -16.03 -11.73 1.28
C ASP A 634 -15.09 -11.35 0.12
N THR A 635 -13.95 -12.04 -0.02
CA THR A 635 -13.06 -11.90 -1.19
C THR A 635 -13.76 -12.43 -2.45
N LEU A 636 -13.94 -11.53 -3.43
CA LEU A 636 -14.66 -11.83 -4.67
C LEU A 636 -13.75 -11.90 -5.90
N ILE A 637 -12.58 -11.27 -5.86
CA ILE A 637 -11.70 -11.11 -7.02
C ILE A 637 -10.28 -11.55 -6.64
N ALA A 638 -9.56 -12.18 -7.55
CA ALA A 638 -8.12 -12.37 -7.47
C ALA A 638 -7.44 -11.87 -8.75
N LEU A 639 -6.31 -11.19 -8.60
CA LEU A 639 -5.53 -10.60 -9.68
C LEU A 639 -4.07 -11.05 -9.55
N GLN A 640 -3.47 -11.48 -10.67
CA GLN A 640 -2.07 -11.89 -10.72
C GLN A 640 -1.39 -11.20 -11.88
N ASN A 641 -0.33 -10.43 -11.61
CA ASN A 641 0.48 -9.83 -12.66
C ASN A 641 1.19 -10.93 -13.48
N GLY A 642 1.14 -10.81 -14.81
CA GLY A 642 1.75 -11.74 -15.77
C GLY A 642 3.27 -11.78 -15.69
N GLY A 643 3.88 -10.78 -15.06
CA GLY A 643 5.29 -10.77 -14.65
C GLY A 643 5.61 -11.87 -13.64
N GLY A 644 4.66 -12.21 -12.75
CA GLY A 644 4.78 -13.27 -11.77
C GLY A 644 4.60 -14.68 -12.32
N VAL A 645 3.87 -14.85 -13.44
CA VAL A 645 3.71 -16.15 -14.12
C VAL A 645 4.87 -16.37 -15.09
N ARG A 646 5.84 -17.21 -14.72
CA ARG A 646 7.15 -17.22 -15.40
C ARG A 646 7.26 -18.10 -16.62
N THR A 647 6.59 -19.24 -16.63
CA THR A 647 6.70 -20.22 -17.72
C THR A 647 5.38 -20.94 -17.96
N THR A 648 5.35 -21.74 -19.03
CA THR A 648 4.29 -22.67 -19.38
C THR A 648 4.60 -24.06 -18.80
N LEU A 649 3.56 -24.83 -18.47
CA LEU A 649 3.68 -26.25 -18.13
C LEU A 649 3.15 -27.11 -19.27
N ASP A 650 3.89 -28.15 -19.66
CA ASP A 650 3.41 -29.14 -20.63
C ASP A 650 2.37 -30.07 -20.01
N ALA A 651 1.63 -30.78 -20.87
CA ALA A 651 0.70 -31.81 -20.43
C ALA A 651 1.46 -32.96 -19.72
N GLY A 652 0.84 -33.53 -18.69
CA GLY A 652 1.40 -34.61 -17.88
C GLY A 652 1.38 -34.31 -16.38
N ASP A 653 2.23 -35.00 -15.65
CA ASP A 653 2.40 -34.82 -14.21
C ASP A 653 3.02 -33.44 -13.92
N ILE A 654 2.48 -32.78 -12.89
CA ILE A 654 2.98 -31.51 -12.38
C ILE A 654 3.69 -31.80 -11.06
N THR A 655 4.97 -31.44 -11.00
CA THR A 655 5.81 -31.56 -9.81
C THR A 655 5.92 -30.23 -9.08
N LEU A 656 6.33 -30.28 -7.81
CA LEU A 656 6.60 -29.09 -7.02
C LEU A 656 7.71 -28.21 -7.64
N SER A 657 8.74 -28.82 -8.25
CA SER A 657 9.79 -28.10 -9.00
C SER A 657 9.20 -27.26 -10.14
N GLN A 658 8.25 -27.81 -10.87
CA GLN A 658 7.56 -27.11 -11.94
C GLN A 658 6.72 -25.94 -11.40
N VAL A 659 6.02 -26.12 -10.28
CA VAL A 659 5.29 -25.03 -9.61
C VAL A 659 6.24 -23.91 -9.17
N LEU A 660 7.36 -24.25 -8.54
CA LEU A 660 8.39 -23.27 -8.14
C LEU A 660 9.03 -22.57 -9.35
N THR A 661 9.11 -23.25 -10.50
CA THR A 661 9.58 -22.62 -11.75
C THR A 661 8.55 -21.62 -12.30
N VAL A 662 7.26 -21.88 -12.11
CA VAL A 662 6.17 -20.98 -12.51
C VAL A 662 6.05 -19.76 -11.60
N LEU A 663 6.18 -19.96 -10.28
CA LEU A 663 6.06 -18.95 -9.21
C LEU A 663 7.34 -18.93 -8.34
N PRO A 664 8.48 -18.42 -8.84
CA PRO A 664 9.78 -18.59 -8.17
C PRO A 664 10.08 -17.56 -7.09
N PHE A 665 9.22 -16.56 -6.90
CA PHE A 665 9.51 -15.43 -6.04
C PHE A 665 9.06 -15.62 -4.59
N GLY A 666 8.24 -16.65 -4.32
CA GLY A 666 7.71 -16.88 -2.99
C GLY A 666 6.88 -15.69 -2.47
N ASN A 667 6.11 -15.02 -3.34
CA ASN A 667 5.31 -13.91 -2.85
C ASN A 667 4.21 -14.42 -1.93
N THR A 668 3.90 -13.66 -0.89
CA THR A 668 2.76 -13.93 -0.03
C THR A 668 1.46 -13.37 -0.64
N LEU A 669 0.34 -13.90 -0.17
CA LEU A 669 -1.01 -13.44 -0.48
C LEU A 669 -1.31 -12.11 0.22
N GLY A 670 -1.79 -11.12 -0.53
CA GLY A 670 -2.38 -9.89 -0.01
C GLY A 670 -3.87 -9.82 -0.34
N ILE A 671 -4.71 -9.42 0.62
CA ILE A 671 -6.15 -9.20 0.44
C ILE A 671 -6.43 -7.71 0.66
N MET A 672 -6.79 -7.02 -0.41
CA MET A 672 -6.98 -5.56 -0.43
C MET A 672 -8.46 -5.19 -0.42
N GLU A 673 -8.86 -4.18 0.34
CA GLU A 673 -10.17 -3.54 0.20
C GLU A 673 -10.08 -2.39 -0.81
N LEU A 674 -10.66 -2.55 -2.01
CA LEU A 674 -10.58 -1.60 -3.12
C LEU A 674 -11.94 -1.11 -3.59
N LYS A 675 -12.03 0.17 -3.97
CA LYS A 675 -13.20 0.70 -4.68
C LYS A 675 -13.28 0.15 -6.11
N GLY A 676 -14.48 0.04 -6.65
CA GLY A 676 -14.68 -0.29 -8.08
C GLY A 676 -13.90 0.63 -9.02
N SER A 677 -13.75 1.91 -8.68
CA SER A 677 -12.92 2.86 -9.42
C SER A 677 -11.42 2.54 -9.39
N GLU A 678 -10.92 2.00 -8.28
CA GLU A 678 -9.51 1.60 -8.10
C GLU A 678 -9.24 0.31 -8.89
N ILE A 679 -10.18 -0.64 -8.85
CA ILE A 679 -10.14 -1.85 -9.69
C ILE A 679 -10.11 -1.46 -11.16
N LYS A 680 -10.98 -0.54 -11.60
CA LYS A 680 -10.96 -0.04 -12.98
C LYS A 680 -9.61 0.60 -13.32
N ALA A 681 -9.04 1.42 -12.43
CA ALA A 681 -7.74 2.03 -12.66
C ALA A 681 -6.62 0.99 -12.80
N ALA A 682 -6.65 -0.07 -11.99
CA ALA A 682 -5.70 -1.18 -12.09
C ALA A 682 -5.82 -1.93 -13.43
N LEU A 683 -7.04 -2.26 -13.87
CA LEU A 683 -7.26 -2.91 -15.17
C LEU A 683 -6.85 -2.02 -16.36
N GLU A 684 -7.05 -0.70 -16.26
CA GLU A 684 -6.57 0.25 -17.26
C GLU A 684 -5.03 0.33 -17.31
N HIS A 685 -4.37 0.25 -16.14
CA HIS A 685 -2.91 0.19 -16.03
C HIS A 685 -2.34 -1.11 -16.60
N SER A 686 -2.95 -2.25 -16.27
CA SER A 686 -2.68 -3.57 -16.85
C SER A 686 -2.64 -3.53 -18.39
N LEU A 687 -3.57 -2.77 -18.98
CA LEU A 687 -3.69 -2.61 -20.42
C LEU A 687 -2.88 -1.44 -21.00
N SER A 688 -2.08 -0.70 -20.23
CA SER A 688 -1.50 0.59 -20.67
C SER A 688 -0.68 0.55 -21.95
N ILE A 689 0.12 -0.51 -22.15
CA ILE A 689 0.97 -0.69 -23.34
C ILE A 689 0.52 -1.84 -24.25
N TYR A 690 -0.67 -2.42 -23.99
CA TYR A 690 -1.24 -3.47 -24.83
C TYR A 690 -1.30 -3.02 -26.31
N PRO A 691 -0.98 -3.90 -27.29
CA PRO A 691 -0.72 -5.35 -27.17
C PRO A 691 0.74 -5.74 -26.88
N THR A 692 1.62 -4.77 -26.58
CA THR A 692 3.00 -5.08 -26.20
C THR A 692 3.02 -5.86 -24.88
N ALA A 693 3.79 -6.94 -24.83
CA ALA A 693 3.93 -7.76 -23.64
C ALA A 693 4.38 -6.92 -22.44
N ASN A 694 3.59 -6.94 -21.38
CA ASN A 694 3.84 -6.20 -20.15
C ASN A 694 3.78 -7.14 -18.93
N GLY A 695 4.77 -7.06 -18.03
CA GLY A 695 4.70 -7.75 -16.75
C GLY A 695 3.47 -7.35 -15.93
N ALA A 696 3.02 -6.10 -16.08
CA ALA A 696 1.86 -5.60 -15.37
C ALA A 696 0.52 -6.21 -15.85
N PHE A 697 0.43 -6.91 -16.99
CA PHE A 697 -0.86 -7.44 -17.45
C PHE A 697 -1.47 -8.40 -16.42
N LEU A 698 -2.70 -8.15 -15.97
CA LEU A 698 -3.36 -8.93 -14.92
C LEU A 698 -4.12 -10.13 -15.49
N GLN A 699 -3.74 -11.33 -15.04
CA GLN A 699 -4.60 -12.51 -15.04
C GLN A 699 -5.65 -12.34 -13.93
N ALA A 700 -6.81 -12.99 -14.06
CA ALA A 700 -7.95 -12.67 -13.20
C ALA A 700 -8.80 -13.90 -12.84
N SER A 701 -9.35 -13.89 -11.62
CA SER A 701 -10.46 -14.76 -11.19
C SER A 701 -11.53 -13.94 -10.48
N GLY A 702 -12.78 -14.38 -10.59
CA GLY A 702 -13.93 -13.72 -9.97
C GLY A 702 -14.37 -12.40 -10.65
N ILE A 703 -13.70 -11.99 -11.72
CA ILE A 703 -14.05 -10.81 -12.53
C ILE A 703 -14.02 -11.15 -14.02
N LYS A 704 -14.95 -10.58 -14.78
CA LYS A 704 -14.97 -10.56 -16.25
C LYS A 704 -14.90 -9.13 -16.74
N TYR A 705 -14.10 -8.85 -17.75
CA TYR A 705 -14.09 -7.52 -18.36
C TYR A 705 -13.86 -7.56 -19.87
N VAL A 706 -14.45 -6.58 -20.54
CA VAL A 706 -14.27 -6.33 -21.97
C VAL A 706 -13.47 -5.04 -22.13
N PHE A 707 -12.53 -5.03 -23.08
CA PHE A 707 -11.75 -3.84 -23.39
C PHE A 707 -11.62 -3.62 -24.90
N ASN A 708 -11.44 -2.37 -25.30
CA ASN A 708 -11.17 -1.99 -26.69
C ASN A 708 -9.76 -1.40 -26.79
N ALA A 709 -8.85 -2.15 -27.41
CA ALA A 709 -7.45 -1.77 -27.57
C ALA A 709 -7.23 -0.52 -28.44
N ALA A 710 -8.18 -0.18 -29.32
CA ALA A 710 -8.13 1.02 -30.15
C ALA A 710 -8.41 2.31 -29.36
N GLN A 711 -8.94 2.21 -28.13
CA GLN A 711 -9.10 3.36 -27.26
C GLN A 711 -7.74 3.77 -26.64
N PRO A 712 -7.55 5.08 -26.33
CA PRO A 712 -6.38 5.54 -25.61
C PRO A 712 -6.18 4.79 -24.29
N ALA A 713 -4.92 4.55 -23.92
CA ALA A 713 -4.57 4.00 -22.60
C ALA A 713 -5.25 4.83 -21.48
N GLY A 714 -5.78 4.15 -20.46
CA GLY A 714 -6.62 4.78 -19.43
C GLY A 714 -8.10 4.89 -19.78
N SER A 715 -8.53 4.47 -20.97
CA SER A 715 -9.93 4.45 -21.42
C SER A 715 -10.27 3.21 -22.26
N ARG A 716 -9.56 2.10 -22.04
CA ARG A 716 -9.70 0.84 -22.80
C ARG A 716 -10.83 -0.03 -22.27
N ILE A 717 -11.11 -0.01 -20.97
CA ILE A 717 -12.14 -0.86 -20.37
C ILE A 717 -13.53 -0.38 -20.76
N THR A 718 -14.35 -1.27 -21.34
CA THR A 718 -15.73 -1.00 -21.75
C THR A 718 -16.75 -1.54 -20.75
N THR A 719 -16.56 -2.77 -20.26
CA THR A 719 -17.41 -3.38 -19.22
C THR A 719 -16.57 -4.13 -18.19
N MET A 720 -17.07 -4.21 -16.96
CA MET A 720 -16.48 -4.96 -15.85
C MET A 720 -17.59 -5.56 -15.01
N GLU A 721 -17.55 -6.85 -14.79
CA GLU A 721 -18.53 -7.60 -14.02
C GLU A 721 -17.82 -8.48 -13.00
N VAL A 722 -18.36 -8.53 -11.77
CA VAL A 722 -17.81 -9.32 -10.66
C VAL A 722 -18.75 -10.46 -10.32
N LYS A 723 -18.17 -11.65 -10.15
CA LYS A 723 -18.88 -12.86 -9.77
C LYS A 723 -19.37 -12.75 -8.33
N GLN A 724 -20.65 -12.98 -8.12
CA GLN A 724 -21.28 -13.05 -6.81
C GLN A 724 -21.17 -14.45 -6.22
N LYS A 725 -21.43 -14.59 -4.91
CA LYS A 725 -21.41 -15.89 -4.21
C LYS A 725 -22.42 -16.90 -4.77
N ASP A 726 -23.51 -16.42 -5.39
CA ASP A 726 -24.52 -17.26 -6.05
C ASP A 726 -24.12 -17.69 -7.48
N GLY A 727 -22.94 -17.26 -7.95
CA GLY A 727 -22.41 -17.57 -9.28
C GLY A 727 -22.82 -16.58 -10.37
N SER A 728 -23.73 -15.64 -10.11
CA SER A 728 -24.12 -14.59 -11.07
C SER A 728 -23.02 -13.55 -11.27
N PHE A 729 -23.04 -12.85 -12.40
CA PHE A 729 -22.14 -11.73 -12.69
C PHE A 729 -22.92 -10.42 -12.65
N ASN A 730 -22.44 -9.47 -11.84
CA ASN A 730 -23.02 -8.12 -11.73
C ASN A 730 -21.99 -7.07 -12.14
N ALA A 731 -22.44 -5.98 -12.77
CA ALA A 731 -21.57 -4.86 -13.09
C ALA A 731 -20.86 -4.30 -11.83
N ILE A 732 -19.57 -3.99 -11.94
CA ILE A 732 -18.82 -3.36 -10.86
C ILE A 732 -19.33 -1.92 -10.65
N GLU A 733 -19.66 -1.60 -9.40
CA GLU A 733 -20.10 -0.28 -8.97
C GLU A 733 -18.87 0.55 -8.54
N MET A 734 -18.65 1.70 -9.18
CA MET A 734 -17.40 2.46 -9.03
C MET A 734 -17.13 2.96 -7.60
N ASP A 735 -18.16 3.27 -6.83
CA ASP A 735 -18.04 3.82 -5.47
C ASP A 735 -18.12 2.73 -4.37
N LYS A 736 -18.34 1.46 -4.74
CA LYS A 736 -18.46 0.34 -3.79
C LYS A 736 -17.08 -0.30 -3.54
N ASN A 737 -16.85 -0.74 -2.29
CA ASN A 737 -15.66 -1.50 -1.91
C ASN A 737 -15.81 -2.99 -2.21
N TYR A 738 -14.72 -3.63 -2.59
CA TYR A 738 -14.60 -5.04 -2.89
C TYR A 738 -13.30 -5.57 -2.30
N PHE A 739 -13.32 -6.79 -1.78
CA PHE A 739 -12.10 -7.49 -1.38
C PHE A 739 -11.47 -8.19 -2.58
N VAL A 740 -10.20 -7.86 -2.83
CA VAL A 740 -9.41 -8.28 -3.99
C VAL A 740 -8.11 -8.91 -3.52
N ALA A 741 -7.90 -10.18 -3.85
CA ALA A 741 -6.66 -10.88 -3.62
C ALA A 741 -5.61 -10.58 -4.71
N THR A 742 -4.34 -10.51 -4.32
CA THR A 742 -3.19 -10.40 -5.20
C THR A 742 -1.94 -10.93 -4.50
N ASN A 743 -0.81 -11.02 -5.19
CA ASN A 743 0.49 -11.16 -4.52
C ASN A 743 0.96 -9.82 -3.90
N VAL A 744 1.70 -9.90 -2.79
CA VAL A 744 2.18 -8.72 -2.04
C VAL A 744 3.09 -7.79 -2.85
N PHE A 745 3.91 -8.33 -3.76
CA PHE A 745 4.68 -7.49 -4.70
C PHE A 745 3.78 -6.50 -5.46
N THR A 746 2.66 -6.99 -5.99
CA THR A 746 1.68 -6.17 -6.71
C THR A 746 0.88 -5.29 -5.75
N ALA A 747 0.52 -5.79 -4.56
CA ALA A 747 -0.19 -5.01 -3.54
C ALA A 747 0.60 -3.76 -3.10
N LYS A 748 1.93 -3.90 -2.94
CA LYS A 748 2.86 -2.81 -2.60
C LYS A 748 3.16 -1.87 -3.78
N GLY A 749 2.52 -2.06 -4.93
CA GLY A 749 2.66 -1.20 -6.11
C GLY A 749 3.71 -1.63 -7.13
N GLY A 750 4.24 -2.86 -7.00
CA GLY A 750 5.07 -3.48 -8.03
C GLY A 750 4.43 -3.38 -9.42
N ASP A 751 5.24 -3.39 -10.48
CA ASP A 751 4.79 -3.17 -11.86
C ASP A 751 4.03 -1.84 -12.11
N GLY A 752 4.13 -0.87 -11.19
CA GLY A 752 3.54 0.47 -11.33
C GLY A 752 2.08 0.58 -10.87
N TYR A 753 1.60 -0.37 -10.07
CA TYR A 753 0.25 -0.37 -9.49
C TYR A 753 0.10 0.64 -8.35
N THR A 754 0.24 1.94 -8.67
CA THR A 754 0.18 3.06 -7.70
C THR A 754 -1.13 3.13 -6.89
N MET A 755 -2.25 2.68 -7.47
CA MET A 755 -3.52 2.59 -6.76
C MET A 755 -3.52 1.48 -5.68
N PHE A 756 -2.76 0.41 -5.88
CA PHE A 756 -2.57 -0.63 -4.87
C PHE A 756 -1.59 -0.17 -3.80
N ALA A 757 -0.46 0.45 -4.18
CA ALA A 757 0.47 1.08 -3.22
C ALA A 757 -0.26 2.06 -2.29
N LYS A 758 -1.15 2.89 -2.85
CA LYS A 758 -1.96 3.80 -2.06
C LYS A 758 -2.90 3.06 -1.09
N ALA A 759 -3.55 1.98 -1.52
CA ALA A 759 -4.39 1.17 -0.63
C ALA A 759 -3.57 0.52 0.49
N TYR A 760 -2.35 0.10 0.15
CA TYR A 760 -1.36 -0.43 1.09
C TYR A 760 -0.97 0.60 2.16
N GLU A 761 -0.53 1.79 1.73
CA GLU A 761 -0.16 2.92 2.62
C GLU A 761 -1.33 3.39 3.51
N GLU A 762 -2.57 3.23 3.04
CA GLU A 762 -3.78 3.55 3.80
C GLU A 762 -4.21 2.42 4.76
N GLY A 763 -3.42 1.35 4.90
CA GLY A 763 -3.71 0.22 5.78
C GLY A 763 -4.90 -0.64 5.35
N ARG A 764 -5.23 -0.65 4.04
CA ARG A 764 -6.38 -1.39 3.48
C ARG A 764 -6.02 -2.78 2.95
N VAL A 765 -4.90 -3.35 3.41
CA VAL A 765 -4.37 -4.63 2.92
C VAL A 765 -4.06 -5.55 4.09
N SER A 766 -4.52 -6.79 4.00
CA SER A 766 -4.17 -7.87 4.93
C SER A 766 -3.19 -8.83 4.27
N GLU A 767 -2.11 -9.18 4.98
CA GLU A 767 -1.09 -10.13 4.54
C GLU A 767 -1.11 -11.39 5.43
N PRO A 768 -1.96 -12.38 5.15
CA PRO A 768 -2.06 -13.60 5.96
C PRO A 768 -0.85 -14.57 5.85
N GLY A 769 0.24 -14.19 5.18
CA GLY A 769 1.48 -14.98 5.12
C GLY A 769 1.48 -16.22 4.20
N PHE A 770 0.38 -16.54 3.50
CA PHE A 770 0.35 -17.70 2.60
C PHE A 770 1.16 -17.49 1.32
N THR A 771 2.09 -18.39 1.01
CA THR A 771 2.96 -18.29 -0.16
C THR A 771 2.26 -18.71 -1.46
N ASP A 772 2.49 -17.97 -2.55
CA ASP A 772 1.87 -18.17 -3.87
C ASP A 772 2.05 -19.60 -4.43
N TRP A 773 3.25 -20.16 -4.34
CA TRP A 773 3.54 -21.52 -4.81
C TRP A 773 2.87 -22.60 -3.96
N GLU A 774 2.69 -22.37 -2.66
CA GLU A 774 1.97 -23.29 -1.75
C GLU A 774 0.47 -23.26 -2.06
N ILE A 775 -0.09 -22.06 -2.21
CA ILE A 775 -1.49 -21.86 -2.61
C ILE A 775 -1.78 -22.60 -3.91
N PHE A 776 -0.92 -22.43 -4.90
CA PHE A 776 -1.09 -23.08 -6.19
C PHE A 776 -0.92 -24.60 -6.08
N SER A 777 0.09 -25.08 -5.35
CA SER A 777 0.30 -26.52 -5.11
C SER A 777 -0.90 -27.18 -4.41
N ASP A 778 -1.45 -26.55 -3.38
CA ASP A 778 -2.64 -27.01 -2.66
C ASP A 778 -3.85 -27.08 -3.59
N TYR A 779 -4.01 -26.05 -4.44
CA TYR A 779 -5.12 -25.99 -5.39
C TYR A 779 -5.02 -27.10 -6.45
N LEU A 780 -3.82 -27.38 -6.96
CA LEU A 780 -3.56 -28.49 -7.89
C LEU A 780 -3.83 -29.85 -7.23
N LYS A 781 -3.39 -30.07 -5.99
CA LYS A 781 -3.66 -31.32 -5.25
C LYS A 781 -5.16 -31.57 -5.04
N ALA A 782 -5.93 -30.50 -4.86
CA ALA A 782 -7.39 -30.58 -4.73
C ALA A 782 -8.12 -30.80 -6.08
N LYS A 783 -7.43 -30.68 -7.22
CA LYS A 783 -7.95 -30.87 -8.58
C LYS A 783 -7.01 -31.81 -9.35
N PRO A 784 -7.10 -33.13 -9.11
CA PRO A 784 -6.05 -34.05 -9.54
C PRO A 784 -5.81 -34.08 -11.05
N VAL A 785 -6.83 -33.81 -11.88
CA VAL A 785 -6.68 -33.70 -13.34
C VAL A 785 -7.30 -32.40 -13.85
N ILE A 786 -6.52 -31.65 -14.63
CA ILE A 786 -6.91 -30.38 -15.23
C ILE A 786 -7.18 -30.59 -16.72
N THR A 787 -8.39 -30.24 -17.17
CA THR A 787 -8.91 -30.64 -18.48
C THR A 787 -9.42 -29.50 -19.37
N ALA A 788 -9.47 -28.25 -18.88
CA ALA A 788 -10.20 -27.16 -19.54
C ALA A 788 -9.34 -25.92 -19.87
N TYR A 789 -9.86 -25.12 -20.81
CA TYR A 789 -9.31 -23.88 -21.35
C TYR A 789 -9.98 -22.63 -20.69
N PRO A 790 -9.41 -21.39 -20.75
CA PRO A 790 -9.96 -20.21 -20.08
C PRO A 790 -11.45 -19.91 -20.32
N ASP A 791 -12.11 -19.46 -19.24
CA ASP A 791 -13.56 -19.17 -19.13
C ASP A 791 -13.99 -17.83 -19.78
N ALA A 792 -13.17 -17.31 -20.69
CA ALA A 792 -13.30 -15.98 -21.32
C ALA A 792 -13.52 -14.87 -20.28
N ARG A 793 -12.55 -14.69 -19.38
CA ARG A 793 -12.53 -13.66 -18.32
C ARG A 793 -12.10 -12.29 -18.83
N ILE A 794 -11.23 -12.25 -19.82
CA ILE A 794 -10.62 -11.04 -20.40
C ILE A 794 -10.84 -11.07 -21.90
N ILE A 795 -11.65 -10.14 -22.41
CA ILE A 795 -12.10 -10.15 -23.81
C ILE A 795 -11.72 -8.83 -24.49
N GLN A 796 -10.97 -8.91 -25.59
CA GLN A 796 -10.79 -7.76 -26.48
C GLN A 796 -12.01 -7.61 -27.39
N SER A 797 -12.71 -6.50 -27.35
CA SER A 797 -13.74 -6.14 -28.33
C SER A 797 -13.13 -5.42 -29.52
N VAL A 798 -13.49 -5.87 -30.72
CA VAL A 798 -13.15 -5.25 -32.00
C VAL A 798 -14.36 -5.18 -32.91
N ILE A 799 -14.36 -4.20 -33.83
CA ILE A 799 -15.31 -4.18 -34.94
C ILE A 799 -14.79 -5.03 -36.10
N ALA A 800 -15.67 -5.56 -36.95
CA ALA A 800 -15.29 -6.42 -38.07
C ALA A 800 -14.17 -5.83 -38.96
N SER A 801 -14.16 -4.51 -39.19
CA SER A 801 -13.10 -3.87 -39.99
C SER A 801 -11.72 -3.85 -39.32
N GLU A 802 -11.67 -3.96 -37.99
CA GLU A 802 -10.42 -4.02 -37.21
C GLU A 802 -9.96 -5.47 -36.96
N PHE A 803 -10.87 -6.44 -37.15
CA PHE A 803 -10.56 -7.87 -37.08
C PHE A 803 -9.77 -8.38 -38.27
N ASN A 804 -10.05 -7.84 -39.47
CA ASN A 804 -9.52 -8.40 -40.71
C ASN A 804 -8.06 -8.02 -40.94
N GLY A 805 -7.25 -9.02 -41.25
CA GLY A 805 -5.87 -8.89 -41.72
C GLY A 805 -5.76 -9.05 -43.23
N THR A 806 -4.52 -9.28 -43.69
CA THR A 806 -4.24 -9.73 -45.07
C THR A 806 -3.43 -11.02 -45.02
N GLU A 807 -3.38 -11.75 -46.12
CA GLU A 807 -2.56 -12.98 -46.23
C GLU A 807 -1.08 -12.72 -45.83
N ALA A 808 -0.50 -11.59 -46.26
CA ALA A 808 0.86 -11.22 -45.94
C ALA A 808 1.03 -10.70 -44.49
N LYS A 809 -0.05 -10.25 -43.85
CA LYS A 809 -0.03 -9.74 -42.46
C LYS A 809 -1.34 -10.07 -41.76
N PRO A 810 -1.52 -11.33 -41.30
CA PRO A 810 -2.69 -11.70 -40.52
C PRO A 810 -2.76 -10.88 -39.22
N GLN A 811 -3.96 -10.58 -38.76
CA GLN A 811 -4.16 -9.99 -37.43
C GLN A 811 -3.84 -11.02 -36.35
N VAL A 812 -3.33 -10.56 -35.21
CA VAL A 812 -2.98 -11.41 -34.07
C VAL A 812 -3.69 -10.88 -32.83
N PHE A 813 -4.55 -11.73 -32.25
CA PHE A 813 -5.29 -11.44 -31.04
C PHE A 813 -4.77 -12.34 -29.91
N PRO A 814 -3.97 -11.79 -28.98
CA PRO A 814 -3.55 -12.52 -27.80
C PRO A 814 -4.73 -12.60 -26.81
N GLY A 815 -5.23 -13.81 -26.59
CA GLY A 815 -6.37 -14.12 -25.73
C GLY A 815 -7.71 -14.16 -26.47
N ASN A 816 -8.78 -13.89 -25.73
CA ASN A 816 -10.15 -13.93 -26.24
C ASN A 816 -10.49 -12.65 -27.00
N VAL A 817 -11.17 -12.79 -28.13
CA VAL A 817 -11.63 -11.65 -28.94
C VAL A 817 -13.12 -11.75 -29.19
N MET A 818 -13.83 -10.64 -29.04
CA MET A 818 -15.23 -10.47 -29.41
C MET A 818 -15.34 -9.54 -30.62
N VAL A 819 -15.95 -10.05 -31.69
CA VAL A 819 -16.22 -9.29 -32.90
C VAL A 819 -17.69 -8.91 -32.94
N GLU A 820 -17.95 -7.61 -33.02
CA GLU A 820 -19.30 -7.11 -33.32
C GLU A 820 -19.53 -7.22 -34.84
N ALA A 821 -20.31 -8.23 -35.24
CA ALA A 821 -20.60 -8.53 -36.65
C ALA A 821 -21.95 -7.93 -37.08
N ALA A 822 -21.99 -7.41 -38.31
CA ALA A 822 -23.22 -6.98 -38.98
C ALA A 822 -23.68 -8.04 -39.99
N ASP A 823 -24.90 -7.92 -40.54
CA ASP A 823 -25.59 -8.92 -41.39
C ASP A 823 -24.82 -9.42 -42.64
N LEU A 824 -23.66 -8.84 -42.98
CA LEU A 824 -22.80 -9.22 -44.11
C LEU A 824 -21.29 -9.14 -43.76
N ALA A 825 -20.89 -9.53 -42.56
CA ALA A 825 -19.49 -9.48 -42.14
C ALA A 825 -18.65 -10.63 -42.73
N GLU A 826 -17.51 -10.30 -43.33
CA GLU A 826 -16.45 -11.28 -43.62
C GLU A 826 -15.35 -11.17 -42.56
N LEU A 827 -14.89 -12.30 -42.03
CA LEU A 827 -13.77 -12.41 -41.09
C LEU A 827 -12.56 -13.04 -41.79
N LYS A 828 -11.47 -12.31 -41.94
CA LYS A 828 -10.35 -12.73 -42.80
C LYS A 828 -8.97 -12.59 -42.16
N TYR A 829 -8.12 -13.60 -42.35
CA TYR A 829 -6.70 -13.59 -42.03
C TYR A 829 -6.40 -13.14 -40.59
N ALA A 830 -6.81 -13.94 -39.60
CA ALA A 830 -6.61 -13.64 -38.19
C ALA A 830 -6.18 -14.88 -37.40
N ASN A 831 -5.31 -14.70 -36.41
CA ASN A 831 -4.86 -15.71 -35.48
C ASN A 831 -5.28 -15.32 -34.06
N ILE A 832 -6.09 -16.14 -33.43
CA ILE A 832 -6.67 -15.91 -32.11
C ILE A 832 -6.12 -16.97 -31.17
N SER A 833 -5.41 -16.55 -30.12
CA SER A 833 -4.83 -17.50 -29.16
C SER A 833 -5.82 -17.94 -28.09
N GLY A 834 -7.01 -17.33 -27.98
CA GLY A 834 -8.12 -17.75 -27.11
C GLY A 834 -9.40 -18.06 -27.90
N ASN A 835 -10.54 -17.75 -27.30
CA ASN A 835 -11.87 -17.91 -27.90
C ASN A 835 -12.19 -16.77 -28.88
N LEU A 836 -12.89 -17.10 -29.96
CA LEU A 836 -13.51 -16.14 -30.89
C LEU A 836 -14.99 -16.04 -30.57
N ILE A 837 -15.42 -14.88 -30.07
CA ILE A 837 -16.81 -14.58 -29.74
C ILE A 837 -17.39 -13.70 -30.85
N ILE A 838 -18.47 -14.13 -31.48
CA ILE A 838 -19.13 -13.41 -32.56
C ILE A 838 -20.48 -12.93 -32.06
N LYS A 839 -20.68 -11.61 -32.08
CA LYS A 839 -21.91 -10.97 -31.61
C LYS A 839 -22.70 -10.39 -32.77
N GLY A 840 -23.90 -10.93 -33.01
CA GLY A 840 -24.77 -10.54 -34.12
C GLY A 840 -24.37 -11.13 -35.49
N GLY A 841 -25.22 -10.87 -36.50
CA GLY A 841 -25.07 -11.35 -37.88
C GLY A 841 -25.71 -12.73 -38.12
N THR A 842 -26.39 -12.92 -39.26
CA THR A 842 -27.05 -14.20 -39.60
C THR A 842 -26.25 -15.10 -40.54
N GLU A 843 -25.32 -14.53 -41.32
CA GLU A 843 -24.40 -15.25 -42.22
C GLU A 843 -23.02 -14.58 -42.18
N ILE A 844 -21.98 -15.33 -41.81
CA ILE A 844 -20.60 -14.81 -41.69
C ILE A 844 -19.67 -15.71 -42.49
N ALA A 845 -18.97 -15.13 -43.46
CA ALA A 845 -17.92 -15.82 -44.21
C ALA A 845 -16.58 -15.67 -43.49
N ALA A 846 -15.88 -16.78 -43.26
CA ALA A 846 -14.54 -16.78 -42.66
C ALA A 846 -13.49 -17.30 -43.66
N GLU A 847 -12.36 -16.60 -43.76
CA GLU A 847 -11.24 -16.95 -44.64
C GLU A 847 -9.92 -16.90 -43.85
N SER A 848 -9.22 -18.03 -43.72
CA SER A 848 -7.94 -18.10 -43.00
C SER A 848 -7.97 -17.50 -41.59
N VAL A 849 -9.02 -17.83 -40.83
CA VAL A 849 -9.16 -17.47 -39.40
C VAL A 849 -8.82 -18.69 -38.56
N ASN A 850 -7.74 -18.60 -37.77
CA ASN A 850 -7.27 -19.66 -36.88
C ASN A 850 -7.63 -19.32 -35.43
N VAL A 851 -8.35 -20.21 -34.75
CA VAL A 851 -8.78 -20.05 -33.36
C VAL A 851 -8.22 -21.21 -32.53
N ALA A 852 -7.49 -20.90 -31.46
CA ALA A 852 -6.95 -21.92 -30.56
C ALA A 852 -7.99 -22.42 -29.54
N GLY A 853 -8.92 -21.55 -29.12
CA GLY A 853 -10.05 -21.89 -28.26
C GLY A 853 -11.32 -22.20 -29.04
N GLU A 854 -12.47 -21.91 -28.45
CA GLU A 854 -13.78 -22.12 -29.06
C GLU A 854 -14.23 -20.93 -29.91
N THR A 855 -15.07 -21.21 -30.91
CA THR A 855 -15.83 -20.18 -31.63
C THR A 855 -17.25 -20.15 -31.07
N ILE A 856 -17.67 -19.01 -30.53
CA ILE A 856 -18.92 -18.83 -29.77
C ILE A 856 -19.77 -17.78 -30.46
N PHE A 857 -21.03 -18.11 -30.78
CA PHE A 857 -22.01 -17.16 -31.32
C PHE A 857 -22.92 -16.69 -30.18
N ILE A 858 -23.09 -15.36 -30.05
CA ILE A 858 -23.96 -14.73 -29.06
C ILE A 858 -24.89 -13.72 -29.73
N ASP A 859 -26.15 -13.73 -29.28
CA ASP A 859 -27.31 -12.97 -29.83
C ASP A 859 -27.94 -13.60 -31.08
#